data_AF-A0A347WKM7-F1
#
_entry.id   AF-A0A347WKM7-F1
#
_cell.length_a   1.000
_cell.length_b   1.000
_cell.length_c   1.000
_cell.angle_alpha   90.00
_cell.angle_beta   90.00
_cell.angle_gamma   90.00
#
_symmetry.space_group_name_H-M   'P 1'
#
loop_
_entity.id
_entity.type
_entity.pdbx_description
1 polymer ?
#
loop_
_entity_poly.entity_id
_entity_poly.type
_entity_poly.pdbx_seq_one_letter_code
_entity_poly.pdbx_strand_id
1 'polypeptide(L)'
;MKSERRVHMNQSLRLNAFDGAKGIAILGVILYHLFPQVFQGGFLFVNTFLVFAGYFFAYKMEKDQKVGQPIAWQALGRYVKTTLERLFIPLFWLILLILVGLYFLNRNELQYIKNDVISGLTFTNNIYQILADKSYFVQMAEASPFTHLWYNAIYLQSFLISVPLTLLTNKIKLNVPAKGLVWTVIAVLSYMLSVFLYEPGGDPSRVYYGLDTRFSSFAIGIAGAYLLPSILNFTRQWRWRRFFYNISALVILIVFFYLSFYASDQADITYVVWMPFFSFLSMFFALLITIRTPIASGFFDLKPLAALGRRSYTYYLWYYPVIVFYLGFYRELGENRMLINALSIVTILGLGEVFYRIIERADIRIWFGNHLQPLVDIKDMWASLFRNRSFLYKLPVFILYIAMLVVFVRSFTLLDNDKRLAQFKLEYQLYQTSTNVQDNAYPQERPLISIKEGNQKLDKDLDVAFLGEKAFEDPIREIQRVNRTLSGNIEALNEIISENQELLADVAETMPIVAEYLSPQEIKFATEVPVTIFGDSLALLSGPVALNLFQNGNSWGQASLQIWDAIPIYEEMIRDGEIQENVVIILGTNASLDKASVDDMVELSGDRQVFFVNTNSRVEHIAEVNEIIRQASETYDNVHEIDWYSFQQGHPEWYMEDEVHHSIEGMEYFTILTARKLYEVLGGQN
;
A
#
# COMPACT_ATOMS: atom_id res chain seq x y z
N MET A 1 -16.16 5.54 -54.54
CA MET A 1 -16.14 4.45 -53.54
C MET A 1 -14.76 4.01 -53.00
N LYS A 2 -13.61 4.55 -53.46
CA LYS A 2 -12.27 4.21 -52.90
C LYS A 2 -11.74 5.17 -51.81
N SER A 3 -12.40 6.31 -51.56
CA SER A 3 -11.95 7.32 -50.57
C SER A 3 -12.43 7.05 -49.13
N GLU A 4 -13.64 6.50 -48.94
CA GLU A 4 -14.21 6.26 -47.61
C GLU A 4 -13.54 5.10 -46.85
N ARG A 5 -13.12 4.02 -47.55
CA ARG A 5 -12.41 2.89 -46.92
C ARG A 5 -11.03 3.26 -46.37
N ARG A 6 -10.30 4.20 -47.01
CA ARG A 6 -8.96 4.64 -46.53
C ARG A 6 -9.04 5.54 -45.30
N VAL A 7 -10.09 6.37 -45.17
CA VAL A 7 -10.28 7.24 -44.01
C VAL A 7 -10.66 6.44 -42.76
N HIS A 8 -11.51 5.41 -42.91
CA HIS A 8 -11.91 4.53 -41.79
C HIS A 8 -10.78 3.65 -41.25
N MET A 9 -9.99 2.99 -42.12
CA MET A 9 -8.81 2.24 -41.66
C MET A 9 -7.83 3.13 -40.90
N ASN A 10 -7.63 4.35 -41.38
CA ASN A 10 -6.75 5.31 -40.73
C ASN A 10 -7.22 5.67 -39.31
N GLN A 11 -8.49 6.01 -39.09
CA GLN A 11 -8.93 6.35 -37.73
C GLN A 11 -8.87 5.16 -36.76
N SER A 12 -9.15 3.94 -37.23
CA SER A 12 -9.10 2.73 -36.40
C SER A 12 -7.69 2.41 -35.87
N LEU A 13 -6.67 2.51 -36.73
CA LEU A 13 -5.26 2.29 -36.34
C LEU A 13 -4.77 3.33 -35.31
N ARG A 14 -5.24 4.58 -35.41
CA ARG A 14 -4.90 5.63 -34.44
C ARG A 14 -5.51 5.33 -33.06
N LEU A 15 -6.75 4.86 -33.03
CA LEU A 15 -7.44 4.52 -31.78
C LEU A 15 -6.77 3.34 -31.08
N ASN A 16 -6.39 2.30 -31.83
CA ASN A 16 -5.67 1.17 -31.28
C ASN A 16 -4.32 1.54 -30.67
N ALA A 17 -3.54 2.42 -31.31
CA ALA A 17 -2.24 2.83 -30.76
C ALA A 17 -2.39 3.61 -29.44
N PHE A 18 -3.43 4.45 -29.31
CA PHE A 18 -3.75 5.08 -28.02
C PHE A 18 -4.18 4.06 -26.97
N ASP A 19 -4.94 3.04 -27.36
CA ASP A 19 -5.27 1.94 -26.46
C ASP A 19 -4.00 1.16 -26.07
N GLY A 20 -3.12 0.79 -27.00
CA GLY A 20 -1.89 0.08 -26.66
C GLY A 20 -0.98 0.87 -25.72
N ALA A 21 -0.92 2.19 -25.87
CA ALA A 21 -0.22 3.07 -24.94
C ALA A 21 -0.83 3.02 -23.53
N LYS A 22 -2.16 3.05 -23.41
CA LYS A 22 -2.85 2.81 -22.13
C LYS A 22 -2.60 1.41 -21.58
N GLY A 23 -2.47 0.40 -22.45
CA GLY A 23 -2.14 -0.97 -22.10
C GLY A 23 -0.77 -1.06 -21.41
N ILE A 24 0.25 -0.39 -21.96
CA ILE A 24 1.56 -0.29 -21.31
C ILE A 24 1.48 0.51 -20.02
N ALA A 25 0.73 1.62 -20.01
CA ALA A 25 0.59 2.43 -18.81
C ALA A 25 -0.04 1.65 -17.64
N ILE A 26 -1.11 0.87 -17.87
CA ILE A 26 -1.71 0.07 -16.80
C ILE A 26 -0.80 -1.07 -16.36
N LEU A 27 -0.06 -1.70 -17.28
CA LEU A 27 0.93 -2.71 -16.93
C LEU A 27 2.04 -2.10 -16.05
N GLY A 28 2.54 -0.91 -16.38
CA GLY A 28 3.55 -0.22 -15.57
C GLY A 28 3.07 0.03 -14.14
N VAL A 29 1.82 0.49 -13.96
CA VAL A 29 1.24 0.69 -12.63
C VAL A 29 1.11 -0.62 -11.86
N ILE A 30 0.67 -1.70 -12.51
CA ILE A 30 0.54 -3.03 -11.87
C ILE A 30 1.93 -3.55 -11.47
N LEU A 31 2.91 -3.47 -12.37
CA LEU A 31 4.26 -3.98 -12.13
C LEU A 31 4.99 -3.21 -11.03
N TYR A 32 4.75 -1.90 -10.89
CA TYR A 32 5.28 -1.12 -9.77
C TYR A 32 4.81 -1.67 -8.42
N HIS A 33 3.53 -1.99 -8.26
CA HIS A 33 3.03 -2.49 -6.98
C HIS A 33 3.41 -3.96 -6.71
N LEU A 34 3.57 -4.78 -7.76
CA LEU A 34 3.96 -6.18 -7.59
C LEU A 34 5.48 -6.34 -7.42
N PHE A 35 6.26 -5.56 -8.17
CA PHE A 35 7.72 -5.63 -8.21
C PHE A 35 8.33 -4.24 -7.98
N PRO A 36 8.09 -3.61 -6.81
CA PRO A 36 8.51 -2.23 -6.55
C PRO A 36 10.01 -2.03 -6.72
N GLN A 37 10.82 -3.03 -6.32
CA GLN A 37 12.27 -2.99 -6.46
C GLN A 37 12.79 -3.00 -7.91
N VAL A 38 12.00 -3.56 -8.84
CA VAL A 38 12.38 -3.65 -10.26
C VAL A 38 11.75 -2.53 -11.07
N PHE A 39 10.47 -2.23 -10.84
CA PHE A 39 9.68 -1.27 -11.61
C PHE A 39 9.37 -0.01 -10.79
N GLN A 40 10.39 0.56 -10.15
CA GLN A 40 10.26 1.68 -9.21
C GLN A 40 9.48 2.88 -9.76
N GLY A 41 9.65 3.21 -11.05
CA GLY A 41 8.98 4.35 -11.68
C GLY A 41 7.64 4.04 -12.33
N GLY A 42 7.08 2.84 -12.15
CA GLY A 42 5.84 2.45 -12.81
C GLY A 42 4.62 3.27 -12.37
N PHE A 43 4.61 3.85 -11.17
CA PHE A 43 3.55 4.78 -10.72
C PHE A 43 3.45 6.04 -11.59
N LEU A 44 4.53 6.45 -12.27
CA LEU A 44 4.52 7.64 -13.15
C LEU A 44 3.55 7.48 -14.31
N PHE A 45 3.22 6.24 -14.72
CA PHE A 45 2.26 5.98 -15.80
C PHE A 45 0.83 6.47 -15.51
N VAL A 46 0.49 6.74 -14.26
CA VAL A 46 -0.76 7.43 -13.90
C VAL A 46 -0.85 8.81 -14.58
N ASN A 47 0.28 9.49 -14.75
CA ASN A 47 0.36 10.77 -15.49
C ASN A 47 -0.07 10.62 -16.95
N THR A 48 0.31 9.52 -17.61
CA THR A 48 -0.06 9.26 -19.01
C THR A 48 -1.57 9.21 -19.17
N PHE A 49 -2.30 8.62 -18.22
CA PHE A 49 -3.75 8.60 -18.27
C PHE A 49 -4.38 9.99 -18.11
N LEU A 50 -3.91 10.82 -17.17
CA LEU A 50 -4.40 12.20 -17.01
C LEU A 50 -4.13 13.05 -18.25
N VAL A 51 -2.93 12.94 -18.83
CA VAL A 51 -2.55 13.65 -20.05
C VAL A 51 -3.45 13.23 -21.22
N PHE A 52 -3.66 11.93 -21.42
CA PHE A 52 -4.54 11.45 -22.49
C PHE A 52 -5.99 11.88 -22.26
N ALA A 53 -6.45 11.89 -21.01
CA ALA A 53 -7.78 12.36 -20.65
C ALA A 53 -7.99 13.83 -21.04
N GLY A 54 -7.04 14.71 -20.69
CA GLY A 54 -7.05 16.11 -21.09
C GLY A 54 -7.02 16.29 -22.61
N TYR A 55 -6.19 15.52 -23.31
CA TYR A 55 -6.10 15.54 -24.77
C TYR A 55 -7.44 15.19 -25.44
N PHE A 56 -8.08 14.09 -25.02
CA PHE A 56 -9.37 13.68 -25.57
C PHE A 56 -10.51 14.61 -25.15
N PHE A 57 -10.44 15.19 -23.94
CA PHE A 57 -11.37 16.22 -23.49
C PHE A 57 -11.36 17.42 -24.42
N ALA A 58 -10.19 17.99 -24.67
CA ALA A 58 -10.04 19.15 -25.55
C ALA A 58 -10.52 18.87 -26.97
N TYR A 59 -10.16 17.69 -27.51
CA TYR A 59 -10.62 17.25 -28.84
C TYR A 59 -12.15 17.16 -28.93
N LYS A 60 -12.80 16.61 -27.90
CA LYS A 60 -14.25 16.46 -27.85
C LYS A 60 -14.95 17.82 -27.68
N MET A 61 -14.45 18.67 -26.80
CA MET A 61 -14.98 20.02 -26.57
C MET A 61 -14.91 20.88 -27.84
N GLU A 62 -13.79 20.86 -28.55
CA GLU A 62 -13.65 21.66 -29.78
C GLU A 62 -14.53 21.13 -30.93
N LYS A 63 -14.78 19.81 -30.97
CA LYS A 63 -15.70 19.20 -31.94
C LYS A 63 -17.16 19.62 -31.69
N ASP A 64 -17.58 19.65 -30.43
CA ASP A 64 -18.99 19.86 -30.06
C ASP A 64 -19.34 21.33 -29.76
N GLN A 65 -18.36 22.18 -29.41
CA GLN A 65 -18.55 23.59 -29.05
C GLN A 65 -17.52 24.50 -29.74
N LYS A 66 -17.86 25.01 -30.93
CA LYS A 66 -16.98 25.93 -31.68
C LYS A 66 -16.99 27.35 -31.10
N VAL A 67 -15.87 28.04 -31.29
CA VAL A 67 -15.73 29.47 -30.92
C VAL A 67 -16.80 30.31 -31.62
N GLY A 68 -17.42 31.22 -30.86
CA GLY A 68 -18.44 32.14 -31.38
C GLY A 68 -19.86 31.56 -31.51
N GLN A 69 -20.07 30.28 -31.21
CA GLN A 69 -21.40 29.67 -31.17
C GLN A 69 -22.01 29.72 -29.76
N PRO A 70 -23.35 29.78 -29.63
CA PRO A 70 -24.04 29.59 -28.35
C PRO A 70 -23.65 28.27 -27.68
N ILE A 71 -23.74 28.21 -26.35
CA ILE A 71 -23.39 26.99 -25.59
C ILE A 71 -24.38 25.87 -25.93
N ALA A 72 -23.87 24.75 -26.42
CA ALA A 72 -24.62 23.54 -26.75
C ALA A 72 -24.92 22.71 -25.49
N TRP A 73 -25.77 23.23 -24.60
CA TRP A 73 -26.11 22.63 -23.31
C TRP A 73 -26.48 21.15 -23.38
N GLN A 74 -27.23 20.73 -24.41
CA GLN A 74 -27.61 19.33 -24.59
C GLN A 74 -26.42 18.42 -24.91
N ALA A 75 -25.48 18.87 -25.75
CA ALA A 75 -24.28 18.10 -26.08
C ALA A 75 -23.34 17.99 -24.87
N LEU A 76 -23.17 19.10 -24.14
CA LEU A 76 -22.39 19.14 -22.91
C LEU A 76 -23.00 18.22 -21.83
N GLY A 77 -24.31 18.31 -21.59
CA GLY A 77 -25.01 17.45 -20.64
C GLY A 77 -24.87 15.97 -20.97
N ARG A 78 -24.98 15.60 -22.26
CA ARG A 78 -24.70 14.21 -22.69
C ARG A 78 -23.26 13.79 -22.43
N TYR A 79 -22.29 14.67 -22.67
CA TYR A 79 -20.88 14.35 -22.46
C TYR A 79 -20.55 14.14 -20.98
N VAL A 80 -21.04 15.04 -20.11
CA VAL A 80 -20.91 14.90 -18.65
C VAL A 80 -21.60 13.62 -18.18
N LYS A 81 -22.85 13.39 -18.58
CA LYS A 81 -23.60 12.18 -18.22
C LYS A 81 -22.86 10.90 -18.61
N THR A 82 -22.43 10.79 -19.87
CA THR A 82 -21.74 9.60 -20.38
C THR A 82 -20.42 9.37 -19.65
N THR A 83 -19.70 10.45 -19.29
CA THR A 83 -18.46 10.37 -18.53
C THR A 83 -18.70 9.88 -17.12
N LEU A 84 -19.73 10.39 -16.44
CA LEU A 84 -20.14 9.94 -15.11
C LEU A 84 -20.57 8.48 -15.12
N GLU A 85 -21.43 8.07 -16.07
CA GLU A 85 -21.87 6.67 -16.21
C GLU A 85 -20.67 5.74 -16.42
N ARG A 86 -19.75 6.08 -17.31
CA ARG A 86 -18.56 5.28 -17.60
C ARG A 86 -17.65 5.09 -16.39
N LEU A 87 -17.55 6.08 -15.50
CA LEU A 87 -16.72 6.00 -14.30
C LEU A 87 -17.46 5.33 -13.13
N PHE A 88 -18.66 5.81 -12.83
CA PHE A 88 -19.41 5.45 -11.62
C PHE A 88 -19.94 4.02 -11.67
N ILE A 89 -20.43 3.54 -12.82
CA ILE A 89 -21.03 2.20 -12.90
C ILE A 89 -20.02 1.10 -12.55
N PRO A 90 -18.84 1.01 -13.21
CA PRO A 90 -17.83 0.03 -12.85
C PRO A 90 -17.34 0.20 -11.41
N LEU A 91 -17.20 1.44 -10.94
CA LEU A 91 -16.78 1.73 -9.57
C LEU A 91 -17.78 1.23 -8.52
N PHE A 92 -19.08 1.49 -8.74
CA PHE A 92 -20.14 1.03 -7.85
C PHE A 92 -20.14 -0.49 -7.72
N TRP A 93 -20.00 -1.19 -8.85
CA TRP A 93 -19.91 -2.65 -8.87
C TRP A 93 -18.67 -3.18 -8.17
N LEU A 94 -17.51 -2.53 -8.33
CA LEU A 94 -16.30 -2.86 -7.57
C LEU A 94 -16.58 -2.78 -6.05
N ILE A 95 -17.05 -1.62 -5.59
CA ILE A 95 -17.32 -1.37 -4.16
C ILE A 95 -18.34 -2.39 -3.64
N LEU A 96 -19.42 -2.61 -4.38
CA LEU A 96 -20.45 -3.57 -4.00
C LEU A 96 -19.86 -4.97 -3.81
N LEU A 97 -19.09 -5.47 -4.78
CA LEU A 97 -18.51 -6.82 -4.72
C LEU A 97 -17.49 -6.94 -3.58
N ILE A 98 -16.67 -5.92 -3.34
CA ILE A 98 -15.72 -5.91 -2.22
C ILE A 98 -16.46 -5.93 -0.88
N LEU A 99 -17.48 -5.09 -0.68
CA LEU A 99 -18.23 -5.07 0.59
C LEU A 99 -19.01 -6.36 0.84
N VAL A 100 -19.51 -7.01 -0.21
CA VAL A 100 -20.13 -8.34 -0.10
C VAL A 100 -19.08 -9.39 0.23
N GLY A 101 -17.90 -9.35 -0.40
CA GLY A 101 -16.79 -10.26 -0.10
C GLY A 101 -16.30 -10.14 1.34
N LEU A 102 -16.02 -8.91 1.79
CA LEU A 102 -15.61 -8.62 3.17
C LEU A 102 -16.64 -9.11 4.19
N TYR A 103 -17.94 -8.97 3.92
CA TYR A 103 -18.96 -9.46 4.84
C TYR A 103 -18.84 -10.96 5.17
N PHE A 104 -18.42 -11.78 4.20
CA PHE A 104 -18.25 -13.22 4.39
C PHE A 104 -16.84 -13.62 4.80
N LEU A 105 -15.82 -12.92 4.32
CA LEU A 105 -14.42 -13.32 4.49
C LEU A 105 -13.75 -12.62 5.66
N ASN A 106 -14.03 -11.33 5.89
CA ASN A 106 -13.45 -10.55 6.98
C ASN A 106 -14.38 -9.38 7.34
N ARG A 107 -15.35 -9.66 8.22
CA ARG A 107 -16.40 -8.71 8.58
C ARG A 107 -15.89 -7.53 9.42
N ASN A 108 -14.77 -7.69 10.12
CA ASN A 108 -14.18 -6.66 10.97
C ASN A 108 -13.65 -5.49 10.14
N GLU A 109 -13.08 -5.76 8.95
CA GLU A 109 -12.61 -4.72 8.03
C GLU A 109 -13.68 -3.68 7.67
N LEU A 110 -14.96 -4.06 7.69
CA LEU A 110 -16.06 -3.12 7.43
C LEU A 110 -16.07 -1.96 8.44
N GLN A 111 -15.57 -2.15 9.67
CA GLN A 111 -15.56 -1.13 10.73
C GLN A 111 -14.51 -0.02 10.51
N TYR A 112 -13.64 -0.14 9.51
CA TYR A 112 -12.50 0.77 9.32
C TYR A 112 -12.54 1.60 8.04
N ILE A 113 -13.43 1.28 7.10
CA ILE A 113 -13.36 1.74 5.70
C ILE A 113 -14.51 2.64 5.24
N LYS A 114 -15.38 3.11 6.16
CA LYS A 114 -16.58 3.88 5.79
C LYS A 114 -16.25 5.11 4.96
N ASN A 115 -15.28 5.91 5.37
CA ASN A 115 -14.90 7.13 4.66
C ASN A 115 -14.20 6.82 3.34
N ASP A 116 -13.43 5.73 3.24
CA ASP A 116 -12.85 5.29 1.96
C ASP A 116 -13.96 4.94 0.95
N VAL A 117 -14.98 4.21 1.39
CA VAL A 117 -16.14 3.84 0.57
C VAL A 117 -16.95 5.07 0.14
N ILE A 118 -17.34 5.93 1.10
CA ILE A 118 -18.14 7.11 0.82
C ILE A 118 -17.37 8.06 -0.11
N SER A 119 -16.11 8.36 0.21
CA SER A 119 -15.28 9.26 -0.58
C SER A 119 -14.98 8.70 -1.97
N GLY A 120 -14.88 7.37 -2.12
CA GLY A 120 -14.83 6.70 -3.42
C GLY A 120 -16.10 6.93 -4.23
N LEU A 121 -17.27 6.67 -3.67
CA LEU A 121 -18.58 6.85 -4.34
C LEU A 121 -18.85 8.31 -4.72
N THR A 122 -18.39 9.28 -3.92
CA THR A 122 -18.56 10.71 -4.17
C THR A 122 -17.46 11.33 -5.02
N PHE A 123 -16.45 10.55 -5.44
CA PHE A 123 -15.26 11.06 -6.16
C PHE A 123 -14.54 12.17 -5.39
N THR A 124 -14.37 11.99 -4.08
CA THR A 124 -13.64 12.88 -3.17
C THR A 124 -12.57 12.15 -2.36
N ASN A 125 -12.22 10.92 -2.73
CA ASN A 125 -11.23 10.12 -2.01
C ASN A 125 -9.88 10.84 -1.86
N ASN A 126 -9.39 11.50 -2.91
CA ASN A 126 -8.15 12.27 -2.82
C ASN A 126 -8.17 13.37 -1.73
N ILE A 127 -9.31 14.05 -1.55
CA ILE A 127 -9.47 15.08 -0.52
C ILE A 127 -9.52 14.43 0.86
N TYR A 128 -10.27 13.34 0.98
CA TYR A 128 -10.35 12.60 2.23
C TYR A 128 -8.97 12.07 2.68
N GLN A 129 -8.19 11.48 1.76
CA GLN A 129 -6.85 10.98 2.07
C GLN A 129 -5.93 12.09 2.60
N ILE A 130 -5.97 13.28 1.98
CA ILE A 130 -5.21 14.45 2.44
C ILE A 130 -5.68 14.91 3.83
N LEU A 131 -6.99 15.04 4.05
CA LEU A 131 -7.53 15.55 5.31
C LEU A 131 -7.38 14.56 6.48
N ALA A 132 -7.17 13.28 6.17
CA ALA A 132 -6.95 12.22 7.14
C ALA A 132 -5.46 11.88 7.32
N ASP A 133 -4.56 12.67 6.71
CA ASP A 133 -3.10 12.46 6.73
C ASP A 133 -2.68 11.01 6.39
N LYS A 134 -3.40 10.38 5.46
CA LYS A 134 -3.13 9.01 5.03
C LYS A 134 -2.00 9.02 4.02
N SER A 135 -0.92 8.28 4.30
CA SER A 135 0.16 8.12 3.35
C SER A 135 -0.22 7.21 2.18
N TYR A 136 0.16 7.56 0.96
CA TYR A 136 0.00 6.73 -0.23
C TYR A 136 1.08 5.66 -0.37
N PHE A 137 2.30 5.98 0.06
CA PHE A 137 3.50 5.16 -0.17
C PHE A 137 3.84 4.27 1.03
N VAL A 138 2.95 4.17 2.01
CA VAL A 138 2.98 3.14 3.05
C VAL A 138 2.62 1.77 2.46
N GLN A 139 3.05 0.72 3.14
CA GLN A 139 2.82 -0.67 2.75
C GLN A 139 1.35 -0.93 2.40
N MET A 140 1.11 -1.39 1.16
CA MET A 140 -0.24 -1.72 0.67
C MET A 140 -0.96 -2.77 1.53
N ALA A 141 -0.20 -3.54 2.32
CA ALA A 141 -0.69 -4.51 3.29
C ALA A 141 -1.76 -3.96 4.24
N GLU A 142 -1.53 -2.77 4.77
CA GLU A 142 -2.37 -2.13 5.79
C GLU A 142 -3.36 -1.12 5.18
N ALA A 143 -3.17 -0.80 3.89
CA ALA A 143 -3.96 0.17 3.17
C ALA A 143 -5.38 -0.33 2.92
N SER A 144 -6.33 0.61 2.94
CA SER A 144 -7.70 0.34 2.51
C SER A 144 -7.71 -0.20 1.07
N PRO A 145 -8.53 -1.23 0.73
CA PRO A 145 -8.63 -1.74 -0.64
C PRO A 145 -9.17 -0.71 -1.65
N PHE A 146 -9.56 0.47 -1.17
CA PHE A 146 -10.08 1.60 -1.93
C PHE A 146 -9.10 2.78 -2.02
N THR A 147 -7.89 2.67 -1.47
CA THR A 147 -6.93 3.78 -1.41
C THR A 147 -6.67 4.38 -2.78
N HIS A 148 -6.47 3.55 -3.82
CA HIS A 148 -6.24 4.03 -5.19
C HIS A 148 -7.37 4.89 -5.77
N LEU A 149 -8.58 4.88 -5.23
CA LEU A 149 -9.70 5.63 -5.81
C LEU A 149 -9.50 7.15 -5.84
N TRP A 150 -8.46 7.68 -5.17
CA TRP A 150 -7.99 9.06 -5.30
C TRP A 150 -7.83 9.49 -6.77
N TYR A 151 -7.31 8.63 -7.65
CA TYR A 151 -7.09 9.02 -9.04
C TYR A 151 -8.39 9.15 -9.81
N ASN A 152 -9.39 8.31 -9.53
CA ASN A 152 -10.73 8.45 -10.11
C ASN A 152 -11.35 9.79 -9.73
N ALA A 153 -11.17 10.20 -8.47
CA ALA A 153 -11.61 11.49 -7.97
C ALA A 153 -10.93 12.64 -8.73
N ILE A 154 -9.59 12.64 -8.83
CA ILE A 154 -8.83 13.65 -9.58
C ILE A 154 -9.24 13.70 -11.05
N TYR A 155 -9.44 12.55 -11.70
CA TYR A 155 -9.89 12.49 -13.10
C TYR A 155 -11.22 13.23 -13.27
N LEU A 156 -12.23 12.92 -12.45
CA LEU A 156 -13.56 13.51 -12.57
C LEU A 156 -13.53 15.00 -12.21
N GLN A 157 -12.85 15.37 -11.13
CA GLN A 157 -12.69 16.75 -10.69
C GLN A 157 -11.99 17.59 -11.78
N SER A 158 -10.90 17.09 -12.36
CA SER A 158 -10.18 17.73 -13.46
C SER A 158 -11.09 17.95 -14.67
N PHE A 159 -11.84 16.92 -15.06
CA PHE A 159 -12.81 17.00 -16.15
C PHE A 159 -13.86 18.10 -15.88
N LEU A 160 -14.47 18.10 -14.69
CA LEU A 160 -15.53 19.05 -14.32
C LEU A 160 -15.01 20.49 -14.25
N ILE A 161 -13.80 20.71 -13.74
CA ILE A 161 -13.16 22.04 -13.70
C ILE A 161 -12.79 22.52 -15.11
N SER A 162 -12.34 21.62 -15.98
CA SER A 162 -11.95 22.01 -17.34
C SER A 162 -13.13 22.45 -18.21
N VAL A 163 -14.36 21.99 -17.94
CA VAL A 163 -15.57 22.41 -18.69
C VAL A 163 -15.78 23.93 -18.67
N PRO A 164 -16.00 24.59 -17.51
CA PRO A 164 -16.21 26.03 -17.48
C PRO A 164 -14.98 26.82 -17.95
N LEU A 165 -13.76 26.34 -17.68
CA LEU A 165 -12.53 26.98 -18.14
C LEU A 165 -12.45 27.01 -19.68
N THR A 166 -12.70 25.88 -20.35
CA THR A 166 -12.73 25.84 -21.82
C THR A 166 -13.85 26.70 -22.38
N LEU A 167 -15.05 26.69 -21.78
CA LEU A 167 -16.15 27.56 -22.20
C LEU A 167 -15.79 29.05 -22.06
N LEU A 168 -15.04 29.43 -21.02
CA LEU A 168 -14.55 30.80 -20.85
C LEU A 168 -13.59 31.19 -21.98
N THR A 169 -12.65 30.32 -22.36
CA THR A 169 -11.75 30.58 -23.51
C THR A 169 -12.52 30.78 -24.82
N ASN A 170 -13.65 30.07 -25.00
CA ASN A 170 -14.54 30.24 -26.15
C ASN A 170 -15.32 31.56 -26.07
N LYS A 171 -15.80 31.94 -24.88
CA LYS A 171 -16.56 33.18 -24.63
C LYS A 171 -15.73 34.42 -24.94
N ILE A 172 -14.47 34.43 -24.54
CA ILE A 172 -13.52 35.53 -24.85
C ILE A 172 -12.90 35.40 -26.25
N LYS A 173 -13.40 34.46 -27.06
CA LYS A 173 -13.05 34.26 -28.48
C LYS A 173 -11.56 34.01 -28.74
N LEU A 174 -10.88 33.30 -27.84
CA LEU A 174 -9.49 32.90 -28.10
C LEU A 174 -9.41 31.99 -29.31
N ASN A 175 -8.41 32.24 -30.17
CA ASN A 175 -8.06 31.31 -31.22
C ASN A 175 -7.39 30.04 -30.65
N VAL A 176 -7.31 28.98 -31.45
CA VAL A 176 -6.79 27.67 -31.02
C VAL A 176 -5.39 27.75 -30.38
N PRO A 177 -4.40 28.47 -30.95
CA PRO A 177 -3.08 28.61 -30.31
C PRO A 177 -3.12 29.34 -28.96
N ALA A 178 -3.91 30.41 -28.85
CA ALA A 178 -4.04 31.17 -27.60
C ALA A 178 -4.68 30.33 -26.50
N LYS A 179 -5.66 29.47 -26.82
CA LYS A 179 -6.18 28.47 -25.86
C LYS A 179 -5.06 27.57 -25.37
N GLY A 180 -4.22 27.07 -26.28
CA GLY A 180 -3.06 26.24 -25.94
C GLY A 180 -2.13 26.93 -24.94
N LEU A 181 -1.79 28.20 -25.16
CA LEU A 181 -0.94 28.97 -24.25
C LEU A 181 -1.57 29.16 -22.87
N VAL A 182 -2.88 29.46 -22.80
CA VAL A 182 -3.60 29.57 -21.51
C VAL A 182 -3.51 28.27 -20.72
N TRP A 183 -3.75 27.13 -21.38
CA TRP A 183 -3.65 25.83 -20.72
C TRP A 183 -2.22 25.46 -20.32
N THR A 184 -1.21 25.90 -21.07
CA THR A 184 0.21 25.77 -20.66
C THR A 184 0.48 26.57 -19.38
N VAL A 185 -0.01 27.82 -19.29
CA VAL A 185 0.17 28.64 -18.08
C VAL A 185 -0.52 27.98 -16.88
N ILE A 186 -1.74 27.48 -17.05
CA ILE A 186 -2.46 26.75 -15.99
C ILE A 186 -1.67 25.52 -15.54
N ALA A 187 -1.11 24.75 -16.49
CA ALA A 187 -0.29 23.59 -16.16
C ALA A 187 0.97 23.97 -15.38
N VAL A 188 1.66 25.03 -15.78
CA VAL A 188 2.86 25.54 -15.10
C VAL A 188 2.52 26.01 -13.69
N LEU A 189 1.43 26.77 -13.49
CA LEU A 189 1.02 27.24 -12.17
C LEU A 189 0.67 26.08 -11.22
N SER A 190 -0.08 25.09 -11.72
CA SER A 190 -0.41 23.88 -10.95
C SER A 190 0.85 23.10 -10.55
N TYR A 191 1.83 23.00 -11.44
CA TYR A 191 3.10 22.34 -11.13
C TYR A 191 3.99 23.16 -10.18
N MET A 192 4.07 24.49 -10.34
CA MET A 192 4.79 25.36 -9.39
C MET A 192 4.21 25.26 -7.98
N LEU A 193 2.89 25.11 -7.86
CA LEU A 193 2.26 24.84 -6.57
C LEU A 193 2.69 23.48 -5.99
N SER A 194 2.84 22.45 -6.83
CA SER A 194 3.38 21.15 -6.40
C SER A 194 4.80 21.27 -5.84
N VAL A 195 5.67 22.05 -6.49
CA VAL A 195 7.04 22.29 -6.00
C VAL A 195 7.03 23.08 -4.70
N PHE A 196 6.14 24.07 -4.58
CA PHE A 196 6.03 24.90 -3.39
C PHE A 196 5.49 24.16 -2.17
N LEU A 197 4.55 23.22 -2.37
CA LEU A 197 3.94 22.42 -1.30
C LEU A 197 4.72 21.15 -0.96
N TYR A 198 5.76 20.82 -1.72
CA TYR A 198 6.55 19.62 -1.49
C TYR A 198 7.57 19.86 -0.37
N GLU A 199 7.63 18.93 0.58
CA GLU A 199 8.57 18.95 1.70
C GLU A 199 9.61 17.82 1.48
N PRO A 200 10.88 18.16 1.12
CA PRO A 200 11.92 17.16 0.92
C PRO A 200 12.17 16.31 2.17
N GLY A 201 12.35 15.00 1.98
CA GLY A 201 12.48 14.04 3.09
C GLY A 201 11.19 13.72 3.86
N GLY A 202 10.07 14.41 3.57
CA GLY A 202 8.76 14.15 4.17
C GLY A 202 7.83 13.31 3.27
N ASP A 203 6.62 13.00 3.76
CA ASP A 203 5.63 12.24 3.01
C ASP A 203 5.09 13.04 1.79
N PRO A 204 5.30 12.56 0.54
CA PRO A 204 4.84 13.24 -0.67
C PRO A 204 3.32 13.17 -0.92
N SER A 205 2.54 12.53 -0.05
CA SER A 205 1.11 12.25 -0.28
C SER A 205 0.26 13.49 -0.53
N ARG A 206 0.54 14.62 0.12
CA ARG A 206 -0.17 15.88 -0.11
C ARG A 206 -0.06 16.37 -1.56
N VAL A 207 1.12 16.30 -2.15
CA VAL A 207 1.34 16.72 -3.54
C VAL A 207 0.92 15.64 -4.52
N TYR A 208 0.90 14.37 -4.10
CA TYR A 208 0.49 13.24 -4.92
C TYR A 208 -1.04 13.13 -5.08
N TYR A 209 -1.80 13.37 -4.01
CA TYR A 209 -3.27 13.39 -4.01
C TYR A 209 -3.87 14.74 -4.40
N GLY A 210 -3.09 15.82 -4.36
CA GLY A 210 -3.57 17.18 -4.61
C GLY A 210 -4.17 17.33 -6.01
N LEU A 211 -5.45 17.71 -6.08
CA LEU A 211 -6.04 18.11 -7.38
C LEU A 211 -5.29 19.32 -7.94
N ASP A 212 -4.98 20.27 -7.09
CA ASP A 212 -4.28 21.52 -7.37
C ASP A 212 -2.86 21.30 -7.93
N THR A 213 -2.17 20.25 -7.51
CA THR A 213 -0.82 19.88 -7.97
C THR A 213 -0.85 18.96 -9.20
N ARG A 214 -1.76 17.99 -9.23
CA ARG A 214 -1.85 16.96 -10.28
C ARG A 214 -2.63 17.42 -11.51
N PHE A 215 -3.42 18.50 -11.42
CA PHE A 215 -4.15 19.08 -12.55
C PHE A 215 -3.22 19.47 -13.70
N SER A 216 -1.96 19.78 -13.41
CA SER A 216 -0.88 20.01 -14.37
C SER A 216 -0.83 18.96 -15.49
N SER A 217 -0.96 17.67 -15.17
CA SER A 217 -0.92 16.58 -16.16
C SER A 217 -2.12 16.61 -17.11
N PHE A 218 -3.32 16.84 -16.58
CA PHE A 218 -4.54 16.97 -17.38
C PHE A 218 -4.48 18.23 -18.26
N ALA A 219 -4.02 19.35 -17.70
CA ALA A 219 -3.86 20.63 -18.40
C ALA A 219 -2.81 20.53 -19.52
N ILE A 220 -1.68 19.83 -19.33
CA ILE A 220 -0.70 19.53 -20.38
C ILE A 220 -1.37 18.80 -21.56
N GLY A 221 -2.24 17.83 -21.27
CA GLY A 221 -3.03 17.14 -22.29
C GLY A 221 -3.90 18.08 -23.13
N ILE A 222 -4.61 19.00 -22.47
CA ILE A 222 -5.45 20.02 -23.13
C ILE A 222 -4.59 20.98 -23.95
N ALA A 223 -3.53 21.51 -23.35
CA ALA A 223 -2.60 22.43 -24.00
C ALA A 223 -2.02 21.78 -25.26
N GLY A 224 -1.56 20.54 -25.15
CA GLY A 224 -1.01 19.77 -26.25
C GLY A 224 -2.02 19.54 -27.37
N ALA A 225 -3.29 19.24 -27.07
CA ALA A 225 -4.33 19.12 -28.09
C ALA A 225 -4.54 20.40 -28.90
N TYR A 226 -4.51 21.57 -28.25
CA TYR A 226 -4.67 22.87 -28.90
C TYR A 226 -3.40 23.36 -29.63
N LEU A 227 -2.21 23.05 -29.11
CA LEU A 227 -0.94 23.43 -29.73
C LEU A 227 -0.54 22.50 -30.88
N LEU A 228 -1.05 21.28 -30.91
CA LEU A 228 -0.74 20.25 -31.90
C LEU A 228 -0.82 20.74 -33.36
N PRO A 229 -1.91 21.40 -33.84
CA PRO A 229 -1.98 21.86 -35.22
C PRO A 229 -0.90 22.90 -35.55
N SER A 230 -0.58 23.79 -34.60
CA SER A 230 0.46 24.81 -34.75
C SER A 230 1.85 24.19 -34.86
N ILE A 231 2.16 23.21 -34.02
CA ILE A 231 3.41 22.45 -34.05
C ILE A 231 3.58 21.75 -35.40
N LEU A 232 2.52 21.08 -35.89
CA LEU A 232 2.53 20.39 -37.17
C LEU A 232 2.71 21.36 -38.35
N ASN A 233 2.08 22.53 -38.31
CA ASN A 233 2.23 23.56 -39.34
C ASN A 233 3.66 24.14 -39.35
N PHE A 234 4.21 24.44 -38.17
CA PHE A 234 5.58 24.98 -38.04
C PHE A 234 6.63 23.99 -38.56
N THR A 235 6.50 22.71 -38.21
CA THR A 235 7.42 21.65 -38.63
C THR A 235 7.15 21.13 -40.05
N ARG A 236 6.06 21.57 -40.70
CA ARG A 236 5.70 21.16 -42.07
C ARG A 236 6.79 21.47 -43.09
N GLN A 237 7.47 22.60 -42.94
CA GLN A 237 8.52 23.05 -43.87
C GLN A 237 9.88 22.37 -43.67
N TRP A 238 10.06 21.60 -42.59
CA TRP A 238 11.34 20.96 -42.29
C TRP A 238 11.61 19.78 -43.23
N ARG A 239 12.73 19.86 -43.97
CA ARG A 239 13.15 18.83 -44.94
C ARG A 239 13.23 17.43 -44.32
N TRP A 240 13.69 17.34 -43.07
CA TRP A 240 13.95 16.07 -42.37
C TRP A 240 12.91 15.75 -41.28
N ARG A 241 11.70 16.34 -41.32
CA ARG A 241 10.71 16.21 -40.23
C ARG A 241 10.40 14.77 -39.81
N ARG A 242 10.29 13.85 -40.77
CA ARG A 242 9.98 12.44 -40.49
C ARG A 242 11.12 11.74 -39.75
N PHE A 243 12.36 12.04 -40.13
CA PHE A 243 13.54 11.54 -39.44
C PHE A 243 13.56 12.04 -37.99
N PHE A 244 13.35 13.34 -37.78
CA PHE A 244 13.28 13.91 -36.43
C PHE A 244 12.17 13.28 -35.59
N TYR A 245 10.94 13.17 -36.11
CA TYR A 245 9.86 12.53 -35.35
C TYR A 245 10.17 11.07 -34.98
N ASN A 246 10.81 10.32 -35.87
CA ASN A 246 11.16 8.92 -35.60
C ASN A 246 12.26 8.80 -34.53
N ILE A 247 13.31 9.62 -34.62
CA ILE A 247 14.37 9.66 -33.61
C ILE A 247 13.81 10.13 -32.26
N SER A 248 13.01 11.19 -32.25
CA SER A 248 12.33 11.63 -31.04
C SER A 248 11.47 10.52 -30.44
N ALA A 249 10.70 9.79 -31.25
CA ALA A 249 9.89 8.67 -30.77
C ALA A 249 10.73 7.58 -30.09
N LEU A 250 11.88 7.24 -30.68
CA LEU A 250 12.80 6.26 -30.09
C LEU A 250 13.38 6.77 -28.76
N VAL A 251 13.87 8.01 -28.73
CA VAL A 251 14.45 8.62 -27.52
C VAL A 251 13.42 8.67 -26.40
N ILE A 252 12.20 9.14 -26.67
CA ILE A 252 11.12 9.20 -25.66
C ILE A 252 10.78 7.81 -25.14
N LEU A 253 10.75 6.80 -26.02
CA LEU A 253 10.46 5.43 -25.60
C LEU A 253 11.56 4.90 -24.68
N ILE A 254 12.83 5.15 -25.02
CA ILE A 254 13.98 4.79 -24.18
C ILE A 254 13.89 5.49 -22.82
N VAL A 255 13.61 6.80 -22.81
CA VAL A 255 13.50 7.58 -21.56
C VAL A 255 12.28 7.12 -20.74
N PHE A 256 11.15 6.80 -21.38
CA PHE A 256 9.99 6.23 -20.70
C PHE A 256 10.33 4.96 -19.95
N PHE A 257 10.97 4.01 -20.65
CA PHE A 257 11.37 2.76 -20.03
C PHE A 257 12.43 2.98 -18.96
N TYR A 258 13.46 3.78 -19.23
CA TYR A 258 14.48 4.12 -18.23
C TYR A 258 13.85 4.65 -16.94
N LEU A 259 12.99 5.67 -17.02
CA LEU A 259 12.33 6.21 -15.84
C LEU A 259 11.44 5.17 -15.15
N SER A 260 10.79 4.27 -15.88
CA SER A 260 9.96 3.21 -15.27
C SER A 260 10.75 2.20 -14.41
N PHE A 261 12.04 2.02 -14.66
CA PHE A 261 12.90 1.12 -13.87
C PHE A 261 13.68 1.86 -12.78
N TYR A 262 13.99 3.15 -12.96
CA TYR A 262 14.97 3.85 -12.12
C TYR A 262 14.44 5.09 -11.37
N ALA A 263 13.24 5.59 -11.66
CA ALA A 263 12.69 6.74 -10.94
C ALA A 263 11.99 6.26 -9.65
N SER A 264 12.72 6.28 -8.53
CA SER A 264 12.19 5.92 -7.21
C SER A 264 11.14 6.92 -6.72
N ASP A 265 10.05 6.41 -6.14
CA ASP A 265 9.06 7.19 -5.41
C ASP A 265 9.59 7.76 -4.08
N GLN A 266 10.66 7.20 -3.52
CA GLN A 266 11.30 7.73 -2.32
C GLN A 266 12.22 8.94 -2.58
N ALA A 267 12.50 9.25 -3.85
CA ALA A 267 13.46 10.28 -4.20
C ALA A 267 12.80 11.67 -4.37
N ASP A 268 13.32 12.70 -3.70
CA ASP A 268 12.79 14.08 -3.80
C ASP A 268 12.65 14.60 -5.24
N ILE A 269 13.65 14.27 -6.07
CA ILE A 269 13.70 14.64 -7.49
C ILE A 269 12.50 14.12 -8.28
N THR A 270 11.81 13.08 -7.80
CA THR A 270 10.63 12.52 -8.47
C THR A 270 9.48 13.51 -8.50
N TYR A 271 9.15 14.09 -7.35
CA TYR A 271 8.00 14.99 -7.21
C TYR A 271 8.31 16.37 -7.80
N VAL A 272 9.58 16.79 -7.70
CA VAL A 272 10.02 18.05 -8.28
C VAL A 272 10.21 17.94 -9.78
N VAL A 273 10.89 16.91 -10.32
CA VAL A 273 11.33 16.88 -11.73
C VAL A 273 10.69 15.75 -12.54
N TRP A 274 10.71 14.51 -12.05
CA TRP A 274 10.32 13.38 -12.91
C TRP A 274 8.83 13.33 -13.23
N MET A 275 7.95 13.67 -12.29
CA MET A 275 6.51 13.75 -12.53
C MET A 275 6.11 14.69 -13.68
N PRO A 276 6.42 16.00 -13.65
CA PRO A 276 6.05 16.91 -14.74
C PRO A 276 6.75 16.56 -16.06
N PHE A 277 8.00 16.08 -15.99
CA PHE A 277 8.75 15.66 -17.17
C PHE A 277 8.08 14.45 -17.84
N PHE A 278 7.63 13.47 -17.06
CA PHE A 278 6.91 12.30 -17.55
C PHE A 278 5.54 12.66 -18.15
N SER A 279 4.84 13.66 -17.60
CA SER A 279 3.62 14.22 -18.20
C SER A 279 3.89 14.89 -19.55
N PHE A 280 4.99 15.62 -19.67
CA PHE A 280 5.42 16.20 -20.95
C PHE A 280 5.78 15.11 -21.97
N LEU A 281 6.54 14.09 -21.58
CA LEU A 281 6.84 12.93 -22.43
C LEU A 281 5.57 12.23 -22.90
N SER A 282 4.57 12.05 -22.02
CA SER A 282 3.27 11.46 -22.35
C SER A 282 2.52 12.27 -23.41
N MET A 283 2.53 13.59 -23.32
CA MET A 283 1.88 14.44 -24.32
C MET A 283 2.64 14.42 -25.65
N PHE A 284 3.97 14.46 -25.59
CA PHE A 284 4.78 14.38 -26.80
C PHE A 284 4.64 13.01 -27.48
N PHE A 285 4.44 11.96 -26.70
CA PHE A 285 4.10 10.64 -27.22
C PHE A 285 2.71 10.58 -27.87
N ALA A 286 1.69 11.24 -27.30
CA ALA A 286 0.38 11.40 -27.95
C ALA A 286 0.46 12.10 -29.33
N LEU A 287 1.34 13.09 -29.47
CA LEU A 287 1.67 13.73 -30.76
C LEU A 287 2.22 12.70 -31.75
N LEU A 288 3.16 11.84 -31.34
CA LEU A 288 3.78 10.85 -32.22
C LEU A 288 2.81 9.76 -32.67
N ILE A 289 1.92 9.29 -31.79
CA ILE A 289 0.80 8.42 -32.15
C ILE A 289 -0.09 9.11 -33.21
N THR A 290 -0.35 10.41 -33.03
CA THR A 290 -1.19 11.17 -33.95
C THR A 290 -0.55 11.34 -35.34
N ILE A 291 0.76 11.57 -35.41
CA ILE A 291 1.53 11.68 -36.65
C ILE A 291 1.76 10.31 -37.32
N ARG A 292 1.73 9.22 -36.54
CA ARG A 292 2.04 7.84 -36.94
C ARG A 292 3.49 7.64 -37.37
N THR A 293 4.40 7.91 -36.45
CA THR A 293 5.76 7.38 -36.61
C THR A 293 5.72 5.85 -36.61
N PRO A 294 6.57 5.15 -37.39
CA PRO A 294 6.51 3.68 -37.50
C PRO A 294 6.60 2.96 -36.15
N ILE A 295 7.40 3.50 -35.22
CA ILE A 295 7.53 2.98 -33.86
C ILE A 295 6.18 3.08 -33.13
N ALA A 296 5.57 4.27 -33.10
CA ALA A 296 4.30 4.50 -32.41
C ALA A 296 3.12 3.77 -33.08
N SER A 297 3.10 3.67 -34.41
CA SER A 297 2.03 3.00 -35.15
C SER A 297 2.20 1.48 -35.27
N GLY A 298 3.40 0.95 -35.05
CA GLY A 298 3.68 -0.49 -35.13
C GLY A 298 3.60 -1.15 -33.75
N PHE A 299 4.44 -0.72 -32.82
CA PHE A 299 4.55 -1.36 -31.50
C PHE A 299 3.28 -1.18 -30.66
N PHE A 300 2.69 0.01 -30.64
CA PHE A 300 1.49 0.26 -29.82
C PHE A 300 0.18 -0.14 -30.51
N ASP A 301 0.19 -0.46 -31.80
CA ASP A 301 -0.97 -1.04 -32.50
C ASP A 301 -1.04 -2.59 -32.36
N LEU A 302 -0.10 -3.18 -31.61
CA LEU A 302 -0.16 -4.61 -31.29
C LEU A 302 -1.49 -4.94 -30.60
N LYS A 303 -2.24 -5.87 -31.19
CA LYS A 303 -3.58 -6.25 -30.72
C LYS A 303 -3.64 -6.62 -29.23
N PRO A 304 -2.65 -7.35 -28.64
CA PRO A 304 -2.65 -7.64 -27.21
C PRO A 304 -2.57 -6.36 -26.36
N LEU A 305 -1.67 -5.43 -26.70
CA LEU A 305 -1.54 -4.16 -25.97
C LEU A 305 -2.80 -3.32 -26.08
N ALA A 306 -3.37 -3.20 -27.29
CA ALA A 306 -4.62 -2.47 -27.48
C ALA A 306 -5.78 -3.14 -26.74
N ALA A 307 -5.78 -4.48 -26.62
CA ALA A 307 -6.78 -5.20 -25.82
C ALA A 307 -6.66 -4.88 -24.33
N LEU A 308 -5.44 -4.84 -23.78
CA LEU A 308 -5.20 -4.41 -22.40
C LEU A 308 -5.64 -2.95 -22.20
N GLY A 309 -5.30 -2.08 -23.15
CA GLY A 309 -5.67 -0.67 -23.13
C GLY A 309 -7.16 -0.39 -23.09
N ARG A 310 -7.96 -1.12 -23.87
CA ARG A 310 -9.42 -1.00 -23.85
C ARG A 310 -10.04 -1.37 -22.50
N ARG A 311 -9.31 -2.12 -21.68
CA ARG A 311 -9.71 -2.60 -20.33
C ARG A 311 -8.98 -1.88 -19.21
N SER A 312 -8.19 -0.85 -19.53
CA SER A 312 -7.30 -0.24 -18.57
C SER A 312 -8.05 0.28 -17.35
N TYR A 313 -9.29 0.74 -17.51
CA TYR A 313 -10.11 1.18 -16.38
C TYR A 313 -10.56 0.02 -15.49
N THR A 314 -11.07 -1.08 -16.06
CA THR A 314 -11.37 -2.28 -15.28
C THR A 314 -10.13 -2.80 -14.53
N TYR A 315 -8.99 -2.94 -15.21
CA TYR A 315 -7.76 -3.40 -14.55
C TYR A 315 -7.30 -2.42 -13.47
N TYR A 316 -7.44 -1.13 -13.72
CA TYR A 316 -7.19 -0.09 -12.73
C TYR A 316 -8.08 -0.25 -11.47
N LEU A 317 -9.35 -0.58 -11.63
CA LEU A 317 -10.23 -0.77 -10.48
C LEU A 317 -9.82 -1.98 -9.64
N TRP A 318 -9.39 -3.07 -10.27
CA TRP A 318 -9.15 -4.34 -9.60
C TRP A 318 -7.71 -4.59 -9.15
N TYR A 319 -6.70 -3.99 -9.76
CA TYR A 319 -5.31 -4.31 -9.41
C TYR A 319 -5.02 -4.05 -7.93
N TYR A 320 -5.41 -2.88 -7.42
CA TYR A 320 -5.10 -2.47 -6.07
C TYR A 320 -5.76 -3.36 -5.02
N PRO A 321 -7.10 -3.55 -4.99
CA PRO A 321 -7.73 -4.42 -3.99
C PRO A 321 -7.27 -5.87 -4.10
N VAL A 322 -7.02 -6.39 -5.31
CA VAL A 322 -6.48 -7.75 -5.46
C VAL A 322 -5.10 -7.87 -4.79
N ILE A 323 -4.22 -6.90 -5.02
CA ILE A 323 -2.89 -6.88 -4.39
C ILE A 323 -3.01 -6.73 -2.87
N VAL A 324 -3.83 -5.80 -2.38
CA VAL A 324 -4.08 -5.60 -0.93
C VAL A 324 -4.55 -6.91 -0.29
N PHE A 325 -5.52 -7.61 -0.90
CA PHE A 325 -6.01 -8.88 -0.36
C PHE A 325 -4.96 -9.99 -0.38
N TYR A 326 -4.22 -10.16 -1.48
CA TYR A 326 -3.18 -11.19 -1.54
C TYR A 326 -2.03 -10.92 -0.57
N LEU A 327 -1.65 -9.65 -0.43
CA LEU A 327 -0.70 -9.26 0.59
C LEU A 327 -1.29 -9.59 1.96
N GLY A 328 -2.56 -9.26 2.23
CA GLY A 328 -3.24 -9.59 3.49
C GLY A 328 -3.19 -11.06 3.92
N PHE A 329 -2.85 -11.98 3.01
CA PHE A 329 -2.63 -13.40 3.31
C PHE A 329 -1.15 -13.82 3.13
N TYR A 330 -0.20 -12.89 3.32
CA TYR A 330 1.21 -13.11 3.01
C TYR A 330 1.79 -14.28 3.80
N ARG A 331 1.52 -14.34 5.11
CA ARG A 331 2.01 -15.38 6.01
C ARG A 331 1.33 -16.73 5.73
N GLU A 332 0.01 -16.77 5.54
CA GLU A 332 -0.71 -18.02 5.22
C GLU A 332 -0.32 -18.61 3.86
N LEU A 333 0.17 -17.78 2.94
CA LEU A 333 0.70 -18.21 1.64
C LEU A 333 2.19 -18.60 1.70
N GLY A 334 2.76 -18.73 2.90
CA GLY A 334 4.13 -19.19 3.15
C GLY A 334 5.19 -18.16 2.81
N GLU A 335 4.88 -16.87 3.01
CA GLU A 335 5.82 -15.73 2.86
C GLU A 335 6.48 -15.66 1.46
N ASN A 336 5.82 -16.21 0.44
CA ASN A 336 6.36 -16.29 -0.91
C ASN A 336 5.86 -15.13 -1.80
N ARG A 337 6.61 -14.03 -1.83
CA ARG A 337 6.26 -12.83 -2.63
C ARG A 337 6.09 -13.14 -4.13
N MET A 338 6.86 -14.06 -4.69
CA MET A 338 6.74 -14.42 -6.12
C MET A 338 5.43 -15.15 -6.42
N LEU A 339 5.00 -16.04 -5.53
CA LEU A 339 3.70 -16.72 -5.64
C LEU A 339 2.56 -15.70 -5.55
N ILE A 340 2.61 -14.79 -4.58
CA ILE A 340 1.63 -13.70 -4.39
C ILE A 340 1.53 -12.83 -5.64
N ASN A 341 2.67 -12.45 -6.22
CA ASN A 341 2.71 -11.67 -7.44
C ASN A 341 2.10 -12.43 -8.63
N ALA A 342 2.45 -13.71 -8.79
CA ALA A 342 1.92 -14.55 -9.87
C ALA A 342 0.40 -14.73 -9.75
N LEU A 343 -0.10 -15.04 -8.55
CA LEU A 343 -1.53 -15.18 -8.28
C LEU A 343 -2.28 -13.86 -8.49
N SER A 344 -1.70 -12.74 -8.04
CA SER A 344 -2.25 -11.41 -8.28
C SER A 344 -2.40 -11.12 -9.77
N ILE A 345 -1.38 -11.38 -10.59
CA ILE A 345 -1.46 -11.15 -12.05
C ILE A 345 -2.58 -11.99 -12.68
N VAL A 346 -2.63 -13.29 -12.35
CA VAL A 346 -3.65 -14.19 -12.90
C VAL A 346 -5.05 -13.72 -12.51
N THR A 347 -5.25 -13.35 -11.24
CA THR A 347 -6.53 -12.86 -10.72
C THR A 347 -6.91 -11.52 -11.34
N ILE A 348 -6.00 -10.56 -11.45
CA ILE A 348 -6.25 -9.25 -12.08
C ILE A 348 -6.67 -9.43 -13.55
N LEU A 349 -5.96 -10.26 -14.30
CA LEU A 349 -6.26 -10.49 -15.71
C LEU A 349 -7.59 -11.24 -15.90
N GLY A 350 -7.83 -12.29 -15.11
CA GLY A 350 -9.05 -13.09 -15.17
C GLY A 350 -10.28 -12.31 -14.73
N LEU A 351 -10.24 -11.76 -13.52
CA LEU A 351 -11.32 -10.97 -12.95
C LEU A 351 -11.58 -9.72 -13.79
N GLY A 352 -10.54 -9.04 -14.23
CA GLY A 352 -10.67 -7.86 -15.08
C GLY A 352 -11.27 -8.17 -16.45
N GLU A 353 -10.96 -9.32 -17.08
CA GLU A 353 -11.62 -9.72 -18.33
C GLU A 353 -13.11 -9.98 -18.12
N VAL A 354 -13.47 -10.72 -17.06
CA VAL A 354 -14.86 -11.06 -16.73
C VAL A 354 -15.64 -9.78 -16.42
N PHE A 355 -15.10 -8.93 -15.56
CA PHE A 355 -15.71 -7.68 -15.14
C PHE A 355 -15.91 -6.72 -16.31
N TYR A 356 -14.91 -6.58 -17.19
CA TYR A 356 -15.01 -5.75 -18.39
C TYR A 356 -16.15 -6.21 -19.31
N ARG A 357 -16.28 -7.52 -19.55
CA ARG A 357 -17.33 -8.06 -20.44
C ARG A 357 -18.73 -7.86 -19.86
N ILE A 358 -18.88 -8.06 -18.55
CA ILE A 358 -20.19 -8.00 -17.88
C ILE A 358 -20.62 -6.55 -17.67
N ILE A 359 -19.73 -5.71 -17.11
CA ILE A 359 -20.09 -4.37 -16.61
C ILE A 359 -19.82 -3.28 -17.65
N GLU A 360 -18.63 -3.25 -18.25
CA GLU A 360 -18.26 -2.16 -19.17
C GLU A 360 -18.80 -2.37 -20.59
N ARG A 361 -18.67 -3.58 -21.13
CA ARG A 361 -19.14 -3.93 -22.48
C ARG A 361 -20.61 -4.33 -22.50
N ALA A 362 -21.16 -4.73 -21.36
CA ALA A 362 -22.52 -5.25 -21.22
C ALA A 362 -22.83 -6.39 -22.21
N ASP A 363 -21.84 -7.25 -22.49
CA ASP A 363 -22.01 -8.45 -23.33
C ASP A 363 -23.08 -9.38 -22.72
N ILE A 364 -23.17 -9.38 -21.38
CA ILE A 364 -24.20 -10.06 -20.60
C ILE A 364 -25.12 -8.98 -20.05
N ARG A 365 -26.41 -9.04 -20.41
CA ARG A 365 -27.42 -8.12 -19.86
C ARG A 365 -27.68 -8.41 -18.38
N ILE A 366 -27.04 -7.66 -17.51
CA ILE A 366 -27.41 -7.53 -16.09
C ILE A 366 -28.68 -6.69 -15.96
N TRP A 367 -29.47 -6.93 -14.91
CA TRP A 367 -30.81 -6.35 -14.77
C TRP A 367 -30.84 -4.95 -14.16
N PHE A 368 -29.71 -4.53 -13.59
CA PHE A 368 -29.52 -3.21 -13.00
C PHE A 368 -28.09 -2.75 -13.23
N GLY A 369 -27.90 -1.43 -13.27
CA GLY A 369 -26.59 -0.81 -13.17
C GLY A 369 -25.88 -0.73 -14.51
N ASN A 370 -26.61 -0.77 -15.63
CA ASN A 370 -26.05 -0.46 -16.95
C ASN A 370 -26.11 1.03 -17.28
N HIS A 371 -26.92 1.80 -16.53
CA HIS A 371 -27.16 3.22 -16.74
C HIS A 371 -27.42 3.90 -15.39
N LEU A 372 -27.24 5.22 -15.31
CA LEU A 372 -27.71 6.02 -14.16
C LEU A 372 -29.23 6.27 -14.26
N GLN A 373 -30.02 5.22 -14.53
CA GLN A 373 -31.48 5.27 -14.65
C GLN A 373 -32.13 4.06 -13.96
N PRO A 374 -32.11 3.97 -12.62
CA PRO A 374 -32.56 2.79 -11.88
C PRO A 374 -34.02 2.42 -12.17
N LEU A 375 -34.88 3.41 -12.41
CA LEU A 375 -36.29 3.18 -12.72
C LEU A 375 -36.51 2.55 -14.09
N VAL A 376 -35.61 2.79 -15.05
CA VAL A 376 -35.65 2.14 -16.37
C VAL A 376 -35.21 0.69 -16.21
N ASP A 377 -34.11 0.46 -15.50
CA ASP A 377 -33.62 -0.88 -15.16
C ASP A 377 -34.69 -1.72 -14.45
N ILE A 378 -35.35 -1.15 -13.44
CA ILE A 378 -36.45 -1.80 -12.72
C ILE A 378 -37.62 -2.10 -13.66
N LYS A 379 -38.02 -1.17 -14.53
CA LYS A 379 -39.11 -1.40 -15.48
C LYS A 379 -38.77 -2.50 -16.49
N ASP A 380 -37.55 -2.50 -17.01
CA ASP A 380 -37.08 -3.51 -17.95
C ASP A 380 -36.97 -4.88 -17.27
N MET A 381 -36.51 -4.92 -16.02
CA MET A 381 -36.48 -6.11 -15.19
C MET A 381 -37.90 -6.67 -14.97
N TRP A 382 -38.84 -5.85 -14.49
CA TRP A 382 -40.25 -6.23 -14.32
C TRP A 382 -40.88 -6.69 -15.64
N ALA A 383 -40.66 -5.96 -16.73
CA ALA A 383 -41.15 -6.37 -18.04
C ALA A 383 -40.56 -7.73 -18.47
N SER A 384 -39.28 -7.99 -18.18
CA SER A 384 -38.62 -9.26 -18.52
C SER A 384 -39.09 -10.44 -17.67
N LEU A 385 -39.47 -10.20 -16.41
CA LEU A 385 -39.94 -11.21 -15.45
C LEU A 385 -41.33 -11.74 -15.83
N PHE A 386 -42.24 -10.86 -16.27
CA PHE A 386 -43.65 -11.22 -16.50
C PHE A 386 -44.01 -11.46 -17.97
N ARG A 387 -43.18 -11.05 -18.93
CA ARG A 387 -43.51 -11.14 -20.36
C ARG A 387 -43.04 -12.45 -21.03
N ASN A 388 -42.24 -13.30 -20.37
CA ASN A 388 -41.62 -14.46 -21.02
C ASN A 388 -41.68 -15.76 -20.18
N ARG A 389 -42.08 -16.90 -20.78
CA ARG A 389 -42.09 -18.23 -20.11
C ARG A 389 -40.69 -18.73 -19.70
N SER A 390 -39.63 -18.03 -20.09
CA SER A 390 -38.26 -18.26 -19.64
C SER A 390 -37.99 -17.81 -18.19
N PHE A 391 -39.00 -17.33 -17.46
CA PHE A 391 -38.90 -16.85 -16.08
C PHE A 391 -38.20 -17.84 -15.14
N LEU A 392 -38.51 -19.14 -15.24
CA LEU A 392 -37.95 -20.17 -14.35
C LEU A 392 -36.43 -20.26 -14.45
N TYR A 393 -35.84 -20.03 -15.62
CA TYR A 393 -34.38 -20.05 -15.81
C TYR A 393 -33.69 -18.76 -15.35
N LYS A 394 -34.46 -17.67 -15.19
CA LYS A 394 -33.99 -16.34 -14.79
C LYS A 394 -34.14 -16.08 -13.29
N LEU A 395 -35.07 -16.78 -12.64
CA LEU A 395 -35.37 -16.64 -11.23
C LEU A 395 -34.16 -16.89 -10.29
N PRO A 396 -33.28 -17.89 -10.52
CA PRO A 396 -32.09 -18.07 -9.67
C PRO A 396 -31.13 -16.87 -9.74
N VAL A 397 -30.91 -16.33 -10.93
CA VAL A 397 -30.06 -15.14 -11.15
C VAL A 397 -30.67 -13.91 -10.46
N PHE A 398 -32.00 -13.77 -10.51
CA PHE A 398 -32.70 -12.72 -9.76
C PHE A 398 -32.47 -12.83 -8.26
N ILE A 399 -32.69 -14.02 -7.71
CA ILE A 399 -32.58 -14.28 -6.27
C ILE A 399 -31.15 -14.01 -5.83
N LEU A 400 -30.15 -14.46 -6.59
CA LEU A 400 -28.74 -14.17 -6.33
C LEU A 400 -28.46 -12.67 -6.30
N TYR A 401 -29.00 -11.92 -7.26
CA TYR A 401 -28.83 -10.47 -7.33
C TYR A 401 -29.47 -9.76 -6.13
N ILE A 402 -30.70 -10.12 -5.76
CA ILE A 402 -31.39 -9.55 -4.60
C ILE A 402 -30.65 -9.91 -3.31
N ALA A 403 -30.20 -11.16 -3.16
CA ALA A 403 -29.41 -11.60 -2.01
C ALA A 403 -28.13 -10.77 -1.89
N MET A 404 -27.38 -10.60 -2.99
CA MET A 404 -26.17 -9.78 -3.02
C MET A 404 -26.46 -8.31 -2.67
N LEU A 405 -27.56 -7.74 -3.12
CA LEU A 405 -27.95 -6.36 -2.77
C LEU A 405 -28.36 -6.24 -1.29
N VAL A 406 -29.04 -7.25 -0.73
CA VAL A 406 -29.35 -7.31 0.71
C VAL A 406 -28.07 -7.40 1.53
N VAL A 407 -27.11 -8.26 1.13
CA VAL A 407 -25.80 -8.34 1.78
C VAL A 407 -25.06 -7.01 1.66
N PHE A 408 -25.02 -6.39 0.49
CA PHE A 408 -24.41 -5.08 0.29
C PHE A 408 -25.00 -4.01 1.23
N VAL A 409 -26.33 -3.92 1.32
CA VAL A 409 -26.99 -2.99 2.25
C VAL A 409 -26.61 -3.33 3.69
N ARG A 410 -26.58 -4.61 4.05
CA ARG A 410 -26.15 -5.04 5.38
C ARG A 410 -24.69 -4.67 5.67
N SER A 411 -23.77 -4.93 4.74
CA SER A 411 -22.36 -4.51 4.84
C SER A 411 -22.26 -3.00 5.00
N PHE A 412 -23.02 -2.23 4.21
CA PHE A 412 -23.03 -0.78 4.28
C PHE A 412 -23.50 -0.26 5.66
N THR A 413 -24.49 -0.92 6.29
CA THR A 413 -24.91 -0.56 7.66
C THR A 413 -23.88 -0.87 8.75
N LEU A 414 -22.90 -1.71 8.45
CA LEU A 414 -21.81 -2.07 9.38
C LEU A 414 -20.57 -1.20 9.19
N LEU A 415 -20.57 -0.31 8.19
CA LEU A 415 -19.45 0.57 7.92
C LEU A 415 -19.25 1.56 9.06
N ASP A 416 -18.04 1.60 9.59
CA ASP A 416 -17.58 2.64 10.52
C ASP A 416 -16.19 3.16 10.14
N ASN A 417 -15.69 4.14 10.90
CA ASN A 417 -14.29 4.58 10.85
C ASN A 417 -13.64 4.40 12.23
N ASP A 418 -13.87 3.24 12.84
CA ASP A 418 -13.15 2.90 14.05
C ASP A 418 -11.64 2.92 13.73
N LYS A 419 -10.81 3.22 14.72
CA LYS A 419 -9.37 3.04 14.53
C LYS A 419 -9.07 1.55 14.62
N ARG A 420 -8.21 1.04 13.72
CA ARG A 420 -7.68 -0.32 13.86
C ARG A 420 -7.07 -0.45 15.26
N LEU A 421 -7.30 -1.58 15.93
CA LEU A 421 -6.90 -1.75 17.33
C LEU A 421 -5.39 -1.55 17.52
N ALA A 422 -4.58 -2.00 16.56
CA ALA A 422 -3.14 -1.79 16.55
C ALA A 422 -2.77 -0.30 16.51
N GLN A 423 -3.41 0.48 15.63
CA GLN A 423 -3.20 1.91 15.54
C GLN A 423 -3.66 2.65 16.81
N PHE A 424 -4.80 2.26 17.38
CA PHE A 424 -5.27 2.82 18.66
C PHE A 424 -4.30 2.51 19.80
N LYS A 425 -3.79 1.28 19.90
CA LYS A 425 -2.80 0.88 20.91
C LYS A 425 -1.53 1.71 20.79
N LEU A 426 -1.00 1.82 19.57
CA LEU A 426 0.17 2.64 19.28
C LEU A 426 -0.03 4.11 19.68
N GLU A 427 -1.15 4.72 19.29
CA GLU A 427 -1.47 6.11 19.65
C GLU A 427 -1.68 6.28 21.16
N TYR A 428 -2.35 5.34 21.82
CA TYR A 428 -2.56 5.36 23.26
C TYR A 428 -1.25 5.21 24.04
N GLN A 429 -0.33 4.39 23.54
CA GLN A 429 1.00 4.21 24.12
C GLN A 429 1.87 5.46 23.89
N LEU A 430 1.83 6.05 22.69
CA LEU A 430 2.45 7.35 22.41
C LEU A 430 1.90 8.48 23.28
N TYR A 431 0.60 8.47 23.57
CA TYR A 431 -0.02 9.40 24.51
C TYR A 431 0.55 9.24 25.91
N GLN A 432 0.62 8.00 26.42
CA GLN A 432 1.19 7.71 27.75
C GLN A 432 2.65 8.14 27.89
N THR A 433 3.43 8.13 26.80
CA THR A 433 4.85 8.48 26.81
C THR A 433 5.13 9.95 26.46
N SER A 434 4.13 10.75 26.09
CA SER A 434 4.32 12.16 25.71
C SER A 434 4.23 13.10 26.93
N THR A 435 5.26 13.92 27.16
CA THR A 435 5.35 14.83 28.32
C THR A 435 4.50 16.10 28.21
N ASN A 436 3.79 16.34 27.11
CA ASN A 436 3.01 17.55 26.86
C ASN A 436 1.71 17.27 26.11
N VAL A 437 0.65 16.86 26.82
CA VAL A 437 -0.71 16.93 26.27
C VAL A 437 -1.55 17.88 27.12
N GLN A 438 -1.49 19.16 26.76
CA GLN A 438 -2.65 20.02 26.93
C GLN A 438 -3.61 19.85 25.75
N ASP A 439 -4.90 19.82 26.09
CA ASP A 439 -6.09 19.87 25.26
C ASP A 439 -6.57 18.60 24.52
N ASN A 440 -7.48 17.90 25.21
CA ASN A 440 -8.69 17.24 24.69
C ASN A 440 -8.63 16.51 23.33
N ALA A 441 -8.37 15.21 23.35
CA ALA A 441 -8.89 14.30 22.32
C ALA A 441 -8.92 12.85 22.80
N TYR A 442 -10.05 12.37 23.35
CA TYR A 442 -10.61 11.04 23.04
C TYR A 442 -12.02 10.86 23.67
N PRO A 443 -12.96 10.15 23.02
CA PRO A 443 -14.26 9.85 23.61
C PRO A 443 -14.14 8.85 24.78
N GLN A 444 -15.00 9.02 25.79
CA GLN A 444 -15.09 8.13 26.95
C GLN A 444 -15.30 6.66 26.54
N GLU A 445 -14.59 5.76 27.22
CA GLU A 445 -14.59 4.31 27.01
C GLU A 445 -16.00 3.69 26.89
N ARG A 446 -16.16 2.73 25.96
CA ARG A 446 -17.26 1.77 26.03
C ARG A 446 -16.83 0.58 26.90
N PRO A 447 -17.68 0.09 27.81
CA PRO A 447 -17.30 -0.92 28.80
C PRO A 447 -16.96 -2.29 28.19
N LEU A 448 -15.83 -2.85 28.62
CA LEU A 448 -15.15 -4.11 28.23
C LEU A 448 -15.92 -5.43 28.45
N ILE A 449 -17.23 -5.40 28.71
CA ILE A 449 -17.96 -6.57 29.21
C ILE A 449 -18.28 -7.61 28.12
N SER A 450 -18.29 -7.26 26.82
CA SER A 450 -18.76 -8.17 25.75
C SER A 450 -17.72 -9.10 25.12
N ILE A 451 -16.42 -8.94 25.41
CA ILE A 451 -15.34 -9.74 24.78
C ILE A 451 -15.03 -11.01 25.58
N LYS A 452 -15.11 -10.94 26.92
CA LYS A 452 -14.85 -12.09 27.81
C LYS A 452 -15.87 -13.23 27.64
N GLU A 453 -17.13 -12.91 27.35
CA GLU A 453 -18.19 -13.91 27.17
C GLU A 453 -18.10 -14.65 25.83
N GLY A 454 -17.44 -14.06 24.82
CA GLY A 454 -17.25 -14.67 23.50
C GLY A 454 -16.18 -15.75 23.47
N ASN A 455 -15.06 -15.51 24.15
CA ASN A 455 -13.91 -16.42 24.15
C ASN A 455 -14.14 -17.66 25.01
N GLN A 456 -14.85 -17.52 26.15
CA GLN A 456 -15.23 -18.65 26.99
C GLN A 456 -16.19 -19.65 26.31
N LYS A 457 -16.86 -19.22 25.25
CA LYS A 457 -17.73 -20.07 24.45
C LYS A 457 -16.94 -20.93 23.46
N LEU A 458 -15.79 -20.45 22.99
CA LEU A 458 -14.98 -21.08 21.95
C LEU A 458 -14.12 -22.23 22.52
N ASP A 459 -13.56 -22.05 23.71
CA ASP A 459 -12.76 -23.08 24.41
C ASP A 459 -13.60 -24.30 24.82
N LYS A 460 -14.90 -24.09 25.03
CA LYS A 460 -15.83 -25.17 25.39
C LYS A 460 -16.19 -26.05 24.19
N ASP A 461 -15.97 -25.57 22.97
CA ASP A 461 -16.42 -26.20 21.73
C ASP A 461 -15.33 -27.07 21.05
N LEU A 462 -14.06 -27.01 21.49
CA LEU A 462 -12.91 -27.53 20.72
C LEU A 462 -12.01 -28.57 21.41
N ASP A 463 -12.43 -29.18 22.52
CA ASP A 463 -11.79 -30.26 23.31
C ASP A 463 -10.74 -31.17 22.58
N VAL A 464 -9.43 -30.83 22.57
CA VAL A 464 -8.36 -31.75 22.09
C VAL A 464 -7.03 -31.66 22.89
N ALA A 465 -6.47 -32.82 23.23
CA ALA A 465 -5.16 -33.03 23.85
C ALA A 465 -4.34 -34.07 23.06
N PHE A 466 -3.02 -33.89 22.90
CA PHE A 466 -2.13 -34.96 22.41
C PHE A 466 -0.69 -34.85 22.94
N LEU A 467 -0.18 -35.99 23.45
CA LEU A 467 1.24 -36.31 23.68
C LEU A 467 1.53 -37.71 23.11
N GLY A 468 2.78 -37.96 22.71
CA GLY A 468 3.27 -39.30 22.36
C GLY A 468 4.81 -39.38 22.18
N GLU A 469 5.47 -40.11 23.08
CA GLU A 469 6.92 -40.34 23.20
C GLU A 469 7.51 -41.40 22.24
N LYS A 470 8.83 -41.38 22.05
CA LYS A 470 9.65 -42.51 21.58
C LYS A 470 10.95 -42.67 22.41
N ALA A 471 11.32 -43.92 22.68
CA ALA A 471 12.41 -44.35 23.57
C ALA A 471 13.74 -44.65 22.84
N PHE A 472 14.86 -44.57 23.59
CA PHE A 472 16.25 -44.85 23.16
C PHE A 472 16.91 -46.02 23.92
N GLU A 473 18.05 -46.50 23.39
CA GLU A 473 18.50 -47.92 23.33
C GLU A 473 19.57 -48.42 24.34
N ASP A 474 20.10 -47.63 25.28
CA ASP A 474 20.84 -48.19 26.44
C ASP A 474 20.81 -47.26 27.66
N PRO A 475 19.74 -47.33 28.47
CA PRO A 475 19.46 -46.33 29.50
C PRO A 475 20.49 -46.30 30.62
N ILE A 476 21.06 -47.43 31.02
CA ILE A 476 21.75 -47.52 32.32
C ILE A 476 23.12 -46.86 32.29
N ARG A 477 23.83 -46.94 31.16
CA ARG A 477 25.16 -46.31 31.00
C ARG A 477 25.05 -44.80 30.79
N GLU A 478 24.01 -44.36 30.08
CA GLU A 478 23.63 -42.96 29.97
C GLU A 478 23.19 -42.42 31.34
N ILE A 479 22.25 -43.09 32.02
CA ILE A 479 21.72 -42.73 33.36
C ILE A 479 22.83 -42.58 34.38
N GLN A 480 23.91 -43.37 34.34
CA GLN A 480 24.99 -43.22 35.34
C GLN A 480 25.91 -42.03 35.06
N ARG A 481 26.11 -41.66 33.80
CA ARG A 481 26.89 -40.48 33.41
C ARG A 481 26.05 -39.21 33.62
N VAL A 482 24.81 -39.27 33.13
CA VAL A 482 23.74 -38.29 33.31
C VAL A 482 23.46 -38.09 34.80
N ASN A 483 23.33 -39.12 35.64
CA ASN A 483 23.08 -38.94 37.09
C ASN A 483 24.23 -38.22 37.80
N ARG A 484 25.50 -38.42 37.44
CA ARG A 484 26.59 -37.68 38.12
C ARG A 484 26.61 -36.21 37.72
N THR A 485 26.35 -35.91 36.45
CA THR A 485 26.27 -34.54 35.95
C THR A 485 24.95 -33.86 36.39
N LEU A 486 23.83 -34.58 36.38
CA LEU A 486 22.54 -34.13 36.90
C LEU A 486 22.58 -33.97 38.41
N SER A 487 23.19 -34.84 39.21
CA SER A 487 23.20 -34.64 40.67
C SER A 487 23.95 -33.38 41.07
N GLY A 488 25.08 -33.07 40.43
CA GLY A 488 25.79 -31.80 40.64
C GLY A 488 25.01 -30.58 40.12
N ASN A 489 24.36 -30.71 38.95
CA ASN A 489 23.55 -29.63 38.40
C ASN A 489 22.21 -29.44 39.14
N ILE A 490 21.61 -30.50 39.69
CA ILE A 490 20.36 -30.48 40.46
C ILE A 490 20.60 -29.84 41.83
N GLU A 491 21.72 -30.13 42.50
CA GLU A 491 22.04 -29.45 43.77
C GLU A 491 22.19 -27.93 43.56
N ALA A 492 22.97 -27.51 42.55
CA ALA A 492 23.11 -26.10 42.20
C ALA A 492 21.79 -25.46 41.74
N LEU A 493 20.97 -26.18 40.97
CA LEU A 493 19.65 -25.70 40.52
C LEU A 493 18.67 -25.59 41.70
N ASN A 494 18.66 -26.56 42.61
CA ASN A 494 17.80 -26.55 43.80
C ASN A 494 18.21 -25.45 44.77
N GLU A 495 19.51 -25.17 44.89
CA GLU A 495 20.04 -24.04 45.66
C GLU A 495 19.54 -22.71 45.06
N ILE A 496 19.72 -22.50 43.75
CA ILE A 496 19.20 -21.32 43.04
C ILE A 496 17.68 -21.18 43.21
N ILE A 497 16.92 -22.26 43.04
CA ILE A 497 15.47 -22.25 43.23
C ILE A 497 15.12 -21.87 44.67
N SER A 498 15.81 -22.46 45.66
CA SER A 498 15.53 -22.21 47.08
C SER A 498 15.86 -20.79 47.52
N GLU A 499 16.94 -20.20 46.98
CA GLU A 499 17.38 -18.85 47.30
C GLU A 499 16.55 -17.77 46.58
N ASN A 500 15.90 -18.12 45.46
CA ASN A 500 15.19 -17.17 44.60
C ASN A 500 13.70 -17.51 44.45
N GLN A 501 13.09 -18.21 45.43
CA GLN A 501 11.68 -18.64 45.35
C GLN A 501 10.70 -17.49 45.12
N GLU A 502 10.90 -16.36 45.79
CA GLU A 502 10.03 -15.18 45.66
C GLU A 502 10.14 -14.55 44.27
N LEU A 503 11.35 -14.41 43.76
CA LEU A 503 11.62 -13.92 42.41
C LEU A 503 10.97 -14.81 41.33
N LEU A 504 11.19 -16.12 41.43
CA LEU A 504 10.64 -17.09 40.46
C LEU A 504 9.10 -17.13 40.51
N ALA A 505 8.51 -16.94 41.69
CA ALA A 505 7.06 -16.84 41.84
C ALA A 505 6.49 -15.55 41.21
N ASP A 506 7.16 -14.42 41.39
CA ASP A 506 6.77 -13.13 40.80
C ASP A 506 6.81 -13.18 39.26
N VAL A 507 7.87 -13.74 38.68
CA VAL A 507 7.96 -13.94 37.22
C VAL A 507 6.88 -14.89 36.71
N ALA A 508 6.56 -15.96 37.44
CA ALA A 508 5.48 -16.88 37.06
C ALA A 508 4.07 -16.25 37.11
N GLU A 509 3.86 -15.26 37.98
CA GLU A 509 2.60 -14.51 38.07
C GLU A 509 2.49 -13.44 36.98
N THR A 510 3.58 -12.70 36.73
CA THR A 510 3.61 -11.54 35.83
C THR A 510 3.88 -11.90 34.38
N MET A 511 4.66 -12.95 34.12
CA MET A 511 5.11 -13.40 32.80
C MET A 511 5.07 -14.95 32.70
N PRO A 512 3.87 -15.54 32.64
CA PRO A 512 3.70 -16.99 32.74
C PRO A 512 4.37 -17.76 31.59
N ILE A 513 4.46 -17.19 30.39
CA ILE A 513 5.14 -17.83 29.26
C ILE A 513 6.65 -17.79 29.53
N VAL A 514 7.19 -16.65 29.98
CA VAL A 514 8.62 -16.57 30.33
C VAL A 514 9.02 -17.60 31.39
N ALA A 515 8.22 -17.75 32.45
CA ALA A 515 8.48 -18.72 33.51
C ALA A 515 8.40 -20.19 33.06
N GLU A 516 7.62 -20.49 32.01
CA GLU A 516 7.53 -21.83 31.43
C GLU A 516 8.76 -22.19 30.59
N TYR A 517 9.33 -21.22 29.87
CA TYR A 517 10.38 -21.47 28.87
C TYR A 517 11.80 -21.16 29.33
N LEU A 518 12.00 -20.25 30.28
CA LEU A 518 13.33 -19.97 30.83
C LEU A 518 13.65 -20.85 32.04
N SER A 519 14.91 -21.27 32.14
CA SER A 519 15.43 -21.94 33.32
C SER A 519 15.55 -20.96 34.50
N PRO A 520 15.52 -21.45 35.76
CA PRO A 520 15.75 -20.60 36.93
C PRO A 520 17.06 -19.82 36.89
N GLN A 521 18.09 -20.37 36.25
CA GLN A 521 19.40 -19.73 36.06
C GLN A 521 19.32 -18.56 35.08
N GLU A 522 18.64 -18.75 33.94
CA GLU A 522 18.41 -17.68 32.95
C GLU A 522 17.53 -16.58 33.52
N ILE A 523 16.49 -16.92 34.29
CA ILE A 523 15.63 -15.93 34.96
C ILE A 523 16.45 -15.10 35.96
N LYS A 524 17.22 -15.77 36.84
CA LYS A 524 18.08 -15.07 37.80
C LYS A 524 19.07 -14.16 37.08
N PHE A 525 19.79 -14.68 36.09
CA PHE A 525 20.72 -13.88 35.29
C PHE A 525 20.04 -12.67 34.65
N ALA A 526 18.88 -12.87 34.01
CA ALA A 526 18.15 -11.81 33.32
C ALA A 526 17.68 -10.72 34.29
N THR A 527 17.33 -11.07 35.53
CA THR A 527 16.93 -10.07 36.54
C THR A 527 18.10 -9.22 37.03
N GLU A 528 19.31 -9.77 37.01
CA GLU A 528 20.52 -9.11 37.52
C GLU A 528 21.30 -8.34 36.43
N VAL A 529 21.19 -8.75 35.15
CA VAL A 529 21.98 -8.17 34.06
C VAL A 529 21.56 -6.72 33.77
N PRO A 530 22.51 -5.76 33.76
CA PRO A 530 22.20 -4.40 33.34
C PRO A 530 22.05 -4.36 31.81
N VAL A 531 20.86 -4.00 31.33
CA VAL A 531 20.55 -3.95 29.90
C VAL A 531 19.68 -2.74 29.55
N THR A 532 19.98 -2.10 28.42
CA THR A 532 19.11 -1.08 27.82
C THR A 532 18.43 -1.64 26.58
N ILE A 533 17.10 -1.60 26.52
CA ILE A 533 16.34 -1.90 25.29
C ILE A 533 16.05 -0.59 24.57
N PHE A 534 16.71 -0.36 23.43
CA PHE A 534 16.65 0.87 22.66
C PHE A 534 16.07 0.62 21.27
N GLY A 535 15.20 1.50 20.75
CA GLY A 535 14.78 1.36 19.36
C GLY A 535 13.51 2.07 18.92
N ASP A 536 12.84 1.48 17.94
CA ASP A 536 11.65 2.01 17.31
C ASP A 536 10.36 1.67 18.09
N SER A 537 9.22 1.58 17.40
CA SER A 537 7.96 1.20 18.01
C SER A 537 8.03 -0.19 18.64
N LEU A 538 8.81 -1.14 18.13
CA LEU A 538 8.95 -2.45 18.77
C LEU A 538 9.65 -2.37 20.12
N ALA A 539 10.67 -1.51 20.28
CA ALA A 539 11.30 -1.25 21.57
C ALA A 539 10.37 -0.49 22.52
N LEU A 540 9.64 0.51 21.99
CA LEU A 540 8.63 1.26 22.76
C LEU A 540 7.56 0.33 23.35
N LEU A 541 7.17 -0.71 22.60
CA LEU A 541 6.12 -1.65 23.02
C LEU A 541 6.64 -2.82 23.84
N SER A 542 7.70 -3.50 23.36
CA SER A 542 8.20 -4.74 23.95
C SER A 542 9.18 -4.46 25.10
N GLY A 543 9.86 -3.32 25.09
CA GLY A 543 10.82 -2.93 26.12
C GLY A 543 10.22 -2.91 27.53
N PRO A 544 9.13 -2.16 27.78
CA PRO A 544 8.49 -2.13 29.09
C PRO A 544 8.01 -3.50 29.59
N VAL A 545 7.57 -4.38 28.69
CA VAL A 545 7.17 -5.75 29.05
C VAL A 545 8.40 -6.58 29.41
N ALA A 546 9.49 -6.47 28.64
CA ALA A 546 10.73 -7.17 28.94
C ALA A 546 11.38 -6.71 30.26
N LEU A 547 11.18 -5.46 30.68
CA LEU A 547 11.66 -4.96 31.99
C LEU A 547 10.99 -5.63 33.20
N ASN A 548 9.87 -6.33 33.03
CA ASN A 548 9.34 -7.20 34.09
C ASN A 548 10.32 -8.34 34.42
N LEU A 549 11.12 -8.79 33.45
CA LEU A 549 12.23 -9.73 33.65
C LEU A 549 13.55 -9.01 33.92
N PHE A 550 13.91 -8.00 33.11
CA PHE A 550 15.19 -7.27 33.21
C PHE A 550 15.16 -6.16 34.25
N GLN A 551 15.09 -6.54 35.53
CA GLN A 551 14.84 -5.61 36.65
C GLN A 551 15.95 -4.57 36.88
N ASN A 552 17.20 -4.88 36.49
CA ASN A 552 18.32 -3.93 36.49
C ASN A 552 18.49 -3.18 35.15
N GLY A 553 17.51 -3.25 34.26
CA GLY A 553 17.53 -2.64 32.94
C GLY A 553 16.69 -1.35 32.83
N ASN A 554 16.78 -0.72 31.67
CA ASN A 554 15.88 0.34 31.25
C ASN A 554 15.49 0.17 29.77
N SER A 555 14.49 0.93 29.32
CA SER A 555 14.05 0.89 27.93
C SER A 555 13.73 2.28 27.41
N TRP A 556 14.08 2.54 26.16
CA TRP A 556 13.70 3.75 25.45
C TRP A 556 13.31 3.39 24.02
N GLY A 557 12.14 3.87 23.60
CA GLY A 557 11.71 3.67 22.23
C GLY A 557 10.83 4.80 21.74
N GLN A 558 10.81 5.00 20.42
CA GLN A 558 10.01 6.03 19.78
C GLN A 558 9.35 5.48 18.51
N ALA A 559 8.04 5.75 18.35
CA ALA A 559 7.34 5.32 17.14
C ALA A 559 7.92 6.01 15.89
N SER A 560 7.91 5.27 14.79
CA SER A 560 8.44 5.72 13.49
C SER A 560 9.92 6.09 13.49
N LEU A 561 10.66 5.76 14.55
CA LEU A 561 12.08 6.07 14.65
C LEU A 561 12.87 5.32 13.57
N GLN A 562 13.78 6.05 12.93
CA GLN A 562 14.70 5.57 11.91
C GLN A 562 16.12 5.60 12.47
N ILE A 563 17.03 4.78 11.92
CA ILE A 563 18.39 4.70 12.46
C ILE A 563 19.14 6.04 12.40
N TRP A 564 19.00 6.81 11.32
CA TRP A 564 19.64 8.13 11.19
C TRP A 564 19.09 9.17 12.18
N ASP A 565 17.82 9.08 12.55
CA ASP A 565 17.21 9.92 13.58
C ASP A 565 17.53 9.42 14.99
N ALA A 566 17.85 8.12 15.13
CA ALA A 566 18.19 7.49 16.40
C ALA A 566 19.63 7.78 16.86
N ILE A 567 20.59 7.93 15.95
CA ILE A 567 22.01 8.21 16.27
C ILE A 567 22.18 9.39 17.24
N PRO A 568 21.66 10.61 16.98
CA PRO A 568 21.86 11.74 17.89
C PRO A 568 21.19 11.53 19.25
N ILE A 569 20.06 10.81 19.30
CA ILE A 569 19.37 10.47 20.56
C ILE A 569 20.20 9.46 21.35
N TYR A 570 20.71 8.44 20.68
CA TYR A 570 21.54 7.40 21.28
C TYR A 570 22.85 7.97 21.84
N GLU A 571 23.51 8.88 21.10
CA GLU A 571 24.70 9.61 21.58
C GLU A 571 24.40 10.42 22.85
N GLU A 572 23.26 11.13 22.89
CA GLU A 572 22.84 11.88 24.06
C GLU A 572 22.58 10.97 25.27
N MET A 573 21.87 9.85 25.08
CA MET A 573 21.64 8.87 26.14
C MET A 573 22.93 8.22 26.66
N ILE A 574 23.91 7.97 25.79
CA ILE A 574 25.24 7.49 26.21
C ILE A 574 25.92 8.53 27.09
N ARG A 575 25.91 9.80 26.68
CA ARG A 575 26.52 10.91 27.42
C ARG A 575 25.89 11.10 28.80
N ASP A 576 24.58 10.91 28.88
CA ASP A 576 23.80 11.10 30.10
C ASP A 576 23.84 9.86 31.01
N GLY A 577 24.51 8.78 30.57
CA GLY A 577 24.69 7.54 31.34
C GLY A 577 23.46 6.64 31.37
N GLU A 578 22.53 6.84 30.43
CA GLU A 578 21.28 6.06 30.34
C GLU A 578 21.46 4.75 29.57
N ILE A 579 22.47 4.63 28.69
CA ILE A 579 22.80 3.37 28.00
C ILE A 579 23.76 2.53 28.84
N GLN A 580 23.27 1.37 29.28
CA GLN A 580 23.99 0.37 30.09
C GLN A 580 25.13 -0.32 29.32
N GLU A 581 25.86 -1.21 30.00
CA GLU A 581 26.97 -1.98 29.41
C GLU A 581 26.51 -2.97 28.32
N ASN A 582 25.25 -3.41 28.39
CA ASN A 582 24.60 -4.24 27.38
C ASN A 582 23.42 -3.47 26.78
N VAL A 583 23.31 -3.46 25.46
CA VAL A 583 22.24 -2.75 24.76
C VAL A 583 21.58 -3.67 23.73
N VAL A 584 20.26 -3.79 23.81
CA VAL A 584 19.44 -4.48 22.81
C VAL A 584 18.83 -3.43 21.90
N ILE A 585 19.18 -3.48 20.62
CA ILE A 585 18.75 -2.50 19.62
C ILE A 585 17.69 -3.12 18.71
N ILE A 586 16.53 -2.47 18.64
CA ILE A 586 15.40 -2.85 17.79
C ILE A 586 15.10 -1.71 16.82
N LEU A 587 15.74 -1.73 15.66
CA LEU A 587 15.58 -0.73 14.60
C LEU A 587 15.48 -1.44 13.25
N GLY A 588 14.86 -0.76 12.27
CA GLY A 588 14.71 -1.29 10.92
C GLY A 588 13.28 -1.73 10.57
N THR A 589 12.31 -1.50 11.45
CA THR A 589 10.91 -1.83 11.15
C THR A 589 10.25 -0.77 10.27
N ASN A 590 10.60 0.50 10.46
CA ASN A 590 9.91 1.61 9.81
C ASN A 590 10.53 2.00 8.45
N ALA A 591 11.85 1.85 8.32
CA ALA A 591 12.58 1.88 7.06
C ALA A 591 13.78 0.94 7.17
N SER A 592 14.42 0.66 6.03
CA SER A 592 15.62 -0.15 6.01
C SER A 592 16.73 0.46 6.85
N LEU A 593 17.65 -0.39 7.31
CA LEU A 593 18.93 0.04 7.84
C LEU A 593 19.86 0.35 6.67
N ASP A 594 20.73 1.34 6.83
CA ASP A 594 21.90 1.50 5.98
C ASP A 594 23.15 1.15 6.79
N LYS A 595 24.14 0.59 6.09
CA LYS A 595 25.35 0.10 6.74
C LYS A 595 26.13 1.22 7.44
N ALA A 596 26.19 2.43 6.87
CA ALA A 596 26.95 3.51 7.46
C ALA A 596 26.38 3.93 8.81
N SER A 597 25.05 4.05 8.92
CA SER A 597 24.39 4.36 10.18
C SER A 597 24.54 3.26 11.24
N VAL A 598 24.60 1.98 10.83
CA VAL A 598 24.90 0.87 11.75
C VAL A 598 26.34 0.94 12.23
N ASP A 599 27.29 1.16 11.33
CA ASP A 599 28.71 1.30 11.66
C ASP A 599 28.92 2.48 12.65
N ASP A 600 28.26 3.63 12.43
CA ASP A 600 28.29 4.81 13.32
C ASP A 600 27.74 4.48 14.73
N MET A 601 26.63 3.75 14.80
CA MET A 601 25.99 3.38 16.08
C MET A 601 26.85 2.37 16.88
N VAL A 602 27.52 1.44 16.19
CA VAL A 602 28.47 0.52 16.81
C VAL A 602 29.70 1.27 17.32
N GLU A 603 30.24 2.23 16.55
CA GLU A 603 31.36 3.07 16.99
C GLU A 603 31.00 3.89 18.24
N LEU A 604 29.82 4.50 18.27
CA LEU A 604 29.32 5.22 19.45
C LEU A 604 29.18 4.34 20.69
N SER A 605 28.86 3.06 20.52
CA SER A 605 28.64 2.12 21.62
C SER A 605 29.95 1.81 22.37
N GLY A 606 31.11 1.95 21.74
CA GLY A 606 32.43 1.70 22.34
C GLY A 606 32.57 0.24 22.79
N ASP A 607 32.99 0.02 24.04
CA ASP A 607 33.22 -1.33 24.60
C ASP A 607 31.93 -2.07 25.00
N ARG A 608 30.75 -1.44 24.86
CA ARG A 608 29.46 -2.05 25.21
C ARG A 608 29.16 -3.26 24.33
N GLN A 609 28.42 -4.21 24.89
CA GLN A 609 27.89 -5.36 24.15
C GLN A 609 26.58 -4.96 23.47
N VAL A 610 26.54 -5.01 22.14
CA VAL A 610 25.42 -4.59 21.30
C VAL A 610 24.70 -5.82 20.77
N PHE A 611 23.40 -5.92 21.02
CA PHE A 611 22.55 -7.01 20.58
C PHE A 611 21.52 -6.48 19.58
N PHE A 612 21.74 -6.71 18.30
CA PHE A 612 20.77 -6.32 17.26
C PHE A 612 19.72 -7.40 17.07
N VAL A 613 18.45 -7.00 17.11
CA VAL A 613 17.32 -7.88 16.85
C VAL A 613 16.95 -7.81 15.37
N ASN A 614 17.08 -8.93 14.66
CA ASN A 614 16.60 -9.01 13.28
C ASN A 614 15.05 -9.05 13.26
N THR A 615 14.40 -8.77 12.13
CA THR A 615 12.94 -8.55 12.08
C THR A 615 12.23 -9.53 11.15
N ASN A 616 11.02 -9.98 11.51
CA ASN A 616 10.02 -10.55 10.58
C ASN A 616 8.70 -9.74 10.57
N SER A 617 8.76 -8.48 11.01
CA SER A 617 7.66 -7.54 10.78
C SER A 617 7.40 -7.45 9.30
N ARG A 618 6.14 -7.35 8.86
CA ARG A 618 5.72 -7.51 7.45
C ARG A 618 6.13 -6.36 6.50
N VAL A 619 7.36 -5.88 6.59
CA VAL A 619 7.89 -4.71 5.89
C VAL A 619 8.64 -5.08 4.61
N GLU A 620 8.72 -4.18 3.63
CA GLU A 620 9.32 -4.53 2.32
C GLU A 620 10.84 -4.73 2.37
N HIS A 621 11.49 -4.23 3.43
CA HIS A 621 12.95 -4.20 3.59
C HIS A 621 13.49 -5.24 4.60
N ILE A 622 12.68 -6.22 5.04
CA ILE A 622 13.10 -7.27 6.00
C ILE A 622 14.43 -7.91 5.61
N ALA A 623 14.55 -8.33 4.34
CA ALA A 623 15.74 -9.04 3.88
C ALA A 623 17.00 -8.18 3.94
N GLU A 624 16.88 -6.87 3.70
CA GLU A 624 17.99 -5.93 3.76
C GLU A 624 18.41 -5.67 5.20
N VAL A 625 17.45 -5.43 6.09
CA VAL A 625 17.66 -5.24 7.54
C VAL A 625 18.36 -6.45 8.16
N ASN A 626 17.81 -7.64 7.94
CA ASN A 626 18.35 -8.87 8.52
C ASN A 626 19.75 -9.18 7.99
N GLU A 627 20.00 -8.90 6.70
CA GLU A 627 21.33 -9.07 6.12
C GLU A 627 22.35 -8.10 6.72
N ILE A 628 21.99 -6.84 6.93
CA ILE A 628 22.87 -5.83 7.53
C ILE A 628 23.20 -6.18 8.98
N ILE A 629 22.20 -6.60 9.77
CA ILE A 629 22.40 -7.04 11.16
C ILE A 629 23.34 -8.25 11.22
N ARG A 630 23.09 -9.26 10.38
CA ARG A 630 23.94 -10.44 10.29
C ARG A 630 25.38 -10.05 9.96
N GLN A 631 25.58 -9.21 8.94
CA GLN A 631 26.91 -8.71 8.55
C GLN A 631 27.60 -7.94 9.68
N ALA A 632 26.88 -7.11 10.44
CA ALA A 632 27.44 -6.39 11.58
C ALA A 632 27.95 -7.36 12.66
N SER A 633 27.16 -8.39 13.00
CA SER A 633 27.57 -9.41 13.98
C SER A 633 28.76 -10.27 13.51
N GLU A 634 28.95 -10.45 12.20
CA GLU A 634 30.11 -11.12 11.63
C GLU A 634 31.36 -10.22 11.59
N THR A 635 31.17 -8.89 11.65
CA THR A 635 32.24 -7.90 11.49
C THR A 635 32.81 -7.40 12.81
N TYR A 636 31.95 -7.22 13.83
CA TYR A 636 32.31 -6.60 15.11
C TYR A 636 32.18 -7.59 16.26
N ASP A 637 33.27 -7.77 17.03
CA ASP A 637 33.33 -8.77 18.11
C ASP A 637 32.35 -8.50 19.28
N ASN A 638 31.95 -7.24 19.47
CA ASN A 638 31.01 -6.82 20.51
C ASN A 638 29.55 -6.73 19.99
N VAL A 639 29.27 -7.16 18.76
CA VAL A 639 27.94 -7.14 18.16
C VAL A 639 27.39 -8.56 18.03
N HIS A 640 26.18 -8.77 18.52
CA HIS A 640 25.52 -10.07 18.56
C HIS A 640 24.14 -10.01 17.90
N GLU A 641 23.82 -11.00 17.07
CA GLU A 641 22.48 -11.12 16.48
C GLU A 641 21.52 -11.86 17.43
N ILE A 642 20.35 -11.26 17.66
CA ILE A 642 19.16 -11.92 18.20
C ILE A 642 18.27 -12.31 17.00
N ASP A 643 18.23 -13.60 16.68
CA ASP A 643 17.52 -14.15 15.52
C ASP A 643 16.01 -14.35 15.77
N TRP A 644 15.31 -13.23 15.94
CA TRP A 644 13.85 -13.21 16.05
C TRP A 644 13.17 -13.72 14.78
N TYR A 645 13.71 -13.43 13.60
CA TYR A 645 13.19 -13.81 12.30
C TYR A 645 12.94 -15.31 12.21
N SER A 646 13.95 -16.13 12.50
CA SER A 646 13.79 -17.60 12.49
C SER A 646 12.93 -18.09 13.66
N PHE A 647 13.06 -17.47 14.83
CA PHE A 647 12.41 -17.92 16.06
C PHE A 647 10.87 -17.85 15.97
N GLN A 648 10.32 -16.83 15.32
CA GLN A 648 8.86 -16.66 15.19
C GLN A 648 8.21 -17.45 14.05
N GLN A 649 8.99 -18.15 13.21
CA GLN A 649 8.45 -18.79 12.00
C GLN A 649 7.34 -19.79 12.35
N GLY A 650 6.18 -19.62 11.72
CA GLY A 650 4.99 -20.44 11.98
C GLY A 650 4.08 -19.93 13.09
N HIS A 651 4.37 -18.77 13.69
CA HIS A 651 3.60 -18.17 14.79
C HIS A 651 3.00 -16.80 14.44
N PRO A 652 2.04 -16.71 13.50
CA PRO A 652 1.39 -15.45 13.15
C PRO A 652 0.67 -14.78 14.34
N GLU A 653 0.26 -15.56 15.34
CA GLU A 653 -0.38 -15.11 16.59
C GLU A 653 0.55 -14.29 17.51
N TRP A 654 1.86 -14.34 17.30
CA TRP A 654 2.83 -13.53 18.04
C TRP A 654 2.87 -12.07 17.58
N TYR A 655 2.07 -11.72 16.57
CA TYR A 655 1.93 -10.38 16.06
C TYR A 655 0.51 -9.84 16.26
N MET A 656 0.38 -8.52 16.30
CA MET A 656 -0.89 -7.84 16.18
C MET A 656 -1.43 -7.95 14.74
N GLU A 657 -2.66 -7.47 14.52
CA GLU A 657 -3.31 -7.48 13.20
C GLU A 657 -2.54 -6.72 12.10
N ASP A 658 -1.62 -5.84 12.48
CA ASP A 658 -0.75 -5.14 11.53
C ASP A 658 0.42 -6.01 11.03
N GLU A 659 0.64 -7.20 11.62
CA GLU A 659 1.77 -8.09 11.33
C GLU A 659 3.14 -7.42 11.51
N VAL A 660 3.19 -6.31 12.23
CA VAL A 660 4.40 -5.51 12.50
C VAL A 660 4.71 -5.55 13.98
N HIS A 661 3.76 -5.21 14.84
CA HIS A 661 3.98 -5.15 16.29
C HIS A 661 3.73 -6.50 16.94
N HIS A 662 4.48 -6.81 17.99
CA HIS A 662 4.26 -8.04 18.76
C HIS A 662 2.90 -8.00 19.47
N SER A 663 2.22 -9.15 19.53
CA SER A 663 1.12 -9.36 20.47
C SER A 663 1.68 -9.45 21.90
N ILE A 664 0.81 -9.48 22.92
CA ILE A 664 1.27 -9.64 24.32
C ILE A 664 2.08 -10.93 24.47
N GLU A 665 1.59 -12.01 23.86
CA GLU A 665 2.29 -13.30 23.81
C GLU A 665 3.63 -13.17 23.06
N GLY A 666 3.64 -12.52 21.90
CA GLY A 666 4.87 -12.27 21.15
C GLY A 666 5.91 -11.46 21.93
N MET A 667 5.48 -10.52 22.79
CA MET A 667 6.40 -9.76 23.64
C MET A 667 7.09 -10.64 24.68
N GLU A 668 6.38 -11.61 25.29
CA GLU A 668 7.00 -12.57 26.22
C GLU A 668 7.99 -13.50 25.49
N TYR A 669 7.64 -13.99 24.30
CA TYR A 669 8.56 -14.79 23.48
C TYR A 669 9.79 -13.99 23.01
N PHE A 670 9.61 -12.71 22.70
CA PHE A 670 10.72 -11.79 22.44
C PHE A 670 11.64 -11.65 23.67
N THR A 671 11.05 -11.50 24.87
CA THR A 671 11.81 -11.46 26.12
C THR A 671 12.58 -12.76 26.36
N ILE A 672 11.98 -13.92 26.12
CA ILE A 672 12.63 -15.24 26.23
C ILE A 672 13.86 -15.31 25.33
N LEU A 673 13.71 -14.98 24.04
CA LEU A 673 14.80 -15.05 23.08
C LEU A 673 15.94 -14.09 23.46
N THR A 674 15.58 -12.87 23.87
CA THR A 674 16.55 -11.87 24.32
C THR A 674 17.32 -12.36 25.54
N ALA A 675 16.63 -12.83 26.57
CA ALA A 675 17.26 -13.35 27.80
C ALA A 675 18.21 -14.51 27.51
N ARG A 676 17.80 -15.46 26.66
CA ARG A 676 18.65 -16.58 26.24
C ARG A 676 19.90 -16.11 25.51
N LYS A 677 19.77 -15.13 24.61
CA LYS A 677 20.93 -14.61 23.87
C LYS A 677 21.92 -13.90 24.79
N LEU A 678 21.43 -13.06 25.69
CA LEU A 678 22.29 -12.40 26.68
C LEU A 678 22.98 -13.44 27.58
N TYR A 679 22.25 -14.47 28.03
CA TYR A 679 22.83 -15.53 28.86
C TYR A 679 23.88 -16.36 28.10
N GLU A 680 23.65 -16.67 26.82
CA GLU A 680 24.63 -17.37 25.96
C GLU A 680 25.95 -16.60 25.85
N VAL A 681 25.87 -15.28 25.66
CA VAL A 681 27.04 -14.42 25.42
C VAL A 681 27.75 -14.03 26.72
N LEU A 682 26.99 -13.71 27.77
CA LEU A 682 27.49 -13.08 29.00
C LEU A 682 27.48 -14.03 30.20
N GLY A 683 26.54 -14.98 30.24
CA GLY A 683 26.32 -15.88 31.38
C GLY A 683 27.47 -16.85 31.65
N GLY A 684 28.36 -17.07 30.68
CA GLY A 684 29.59 -17.86 30.84
C GLY A 684 30.79 -17.09 31.40
N GLN A 685 30.65 -15.79 31.71
CA GLN A 685 31.74 -14.93 32.16
C GLN A 685 31.80 -14.70 33.69
N ASN A 686 30.87 -15.28 34.47
CA ASN A 686 30.82 -15.15 35.93
C ASN A 686 31.00 -16.48 36.67
#